data_AF-A0A4R6UTI2-F1
#
_entry.id   AF-A0A4R6UTI2-F1
#
_cell.length_a   1.000
_cell.length_b   1.000
_cell.length_c   1.000
_cell.angle_alpha   90.00
_cell.angle_beta   90.00
_cell.angle_gamma   90.00
#
_symmetry.space_group_name_H-M   'P 1'
#
loop_
_entity.id
_entity.type
_entity.pdbx_description
1 polymer ?
#
loop_
_entity_poly.entity_id
_entity_poly.type
_entity_poly.pdbx_seq_one_letter_code
_entity_poly.pdbx_strand_id
1 'polypeptide(L)'
;MATFLTSRIRLALACSAALMLSACGDGGFGSSGEQAPDPVAIDIPVVYIKRSIPLDEDGNMIVSDIREPVAFNGDVSAELFIRDRASPSATERSLTAGIFPDGELYDVRDVSVNAEGTKVLFAMRAPEIPNADDDEQPTWNIWEYDRTGDMVRRVIASDIVAEDGQDISPAYLADGRIVFASTRQRLAKAILLDEGKPQFSHLDEDRNVEAMSLHVMNPDGSEITQITFNQSHDMYPTLLDDGRIVFMRWDNTGNGRGIHFYTVNPDGSNLNLLYGLHSHLSGTDGAEIQFLKPKRLQDGRVASIIRPFQSELEGGDFIAIDHQNFIDIQTPIASMAGMAGPAQVSLAPAGVTTDGGPSLAGRYRDIEPMLDGTGRYLVSWSQCRLLENAGTPDQRIIPCTEELLADPDVVEAPPLFSLYLYDPNTKTQVPLFLPEEGVMVTDPVVLLPTTRPAFIPDGIPGVDLDANLVAEGVGVVHIKSVYDLDGVDITAAAGGITTVRDPAQTTAAQRPARFLRILKPVSMPDDDVYDFDNSAFGFSQAFGMQDILGYVPVEPDGSAMFKVPANVAFTIQVLDGEGKRINSFQRHNNLLQVKPGEVRQCNGCHTATSLAPHGRQDAEAPSINPGAPTTGVSFPNTEPALFADMGETMAQVWTRINGPRTPSLDIVFDDEWTDPNVRAKDPSFAWQFADLTTAAPTSAACLSDWNNLCRTTINYVAHIQPIWLYDRSVIDPITGDLISDDTCTSCHSRADANGAVQVPAGQIELVADQSAVNADFVVSFVELFRQDQALVNNNGVLIGDTIETRTPAIPDPNNPGQFLCNQGILDTVTNECVVTTPVNAPPPPMRVGSARNSTAFFNLFAAGGSHQGRLSDAELKLIAEWLDIGAQYYNNPFEAPED
;
A
#
# COMPACT_ATOMS: atom_id res chain seq x y z
N MET A 1 -44.88 -28.68 53.07
CA MET A 1 -46.07 -27.97 53.59
C MET A 1 -47.03 -27.77 52.41
N ALA A 2 -48.24 -28.36 52.47
CA ALA A 2 -49.43 -28.21 51.60
C ALA A 2 -49.21 -28.34 50.07
N THR A 3 -49.50 -29.44 49.35
CA THR A 3 -50.75 -30.22 49.12
C THR A 3 -51.86 -29.46 48.36
N PHE A 4 -52.58 -30.21 47.51
CA PHE A 4 -53.85 -29.98 46.76
C PHE A 4 -53.67 -29.92 45.22
N LEU A 5 -54.37 -30.68 44.36
CA LEU A 5 -55.29 -31.81 44.51
C LEU A 5 -55.57 -32.43 43.10
N THR A 6 -55.57 -33.77 42.99
CA THR A 6 -56.40 -34.75 42.21
C THR A 6 -57.27 -34.31 40.98
N SER A 7 -57.67 -35.11 39.98
CA SER A 7 -58.01 -36.55 39.87
C SER A 7 -58.38 -36.92 38.39
N ARG A 8 -57.89 -38.06 37.83
CA ARG A 8 -58.59 -39.34 37.45
C ARG A 8 -59.73 -39.23 36.40
N ILE A 9 -59.84 -40.11 35.37
CA ILE A 9 -60.39 -41.50 35.34
C ILE A 9 -60.17 -42.07 33.90
N ARG A 10 -59.36 -43.12 33.65
CA ARG A 10 -59.67 -44.57 33.43
C ARG A 10 -60.89 -44.94 32.56
N LEU A 11 -60.73 -45.72 31.48
CA LEU A 11 -61.07 -47.16 31.41
C LEU A 11 -60.75 -47.80 30.04
N ALA A 12 -60.39 -49.08 30.08
CA ALA A 12 -60.01 -49.98 28.98
C ALA A 12 -61.19 -50.85 28.49
N LEU A 13 -61.04 -51.46 27.29
CA LEU A 13 -61.49 -52.81 26.84
C LEU A 13 -61.24 -52.87 25.30
N ALA A 14 -60.36 -53.69 24.72
CA ALA A 14 -60.30 -55.15 24.53
C ALA A 14 -61.20 -55.74 23.42
N CYS A 15 -60.53 -56.50 22.52
CA CYS A 15 -60.99 -57.59 21.63
C CYS A 15 -61.42 -57.31 20.16
N SER A 16 -60.49 -57.68 19.24
CA SER A 16 -60.59 -58.75 18.24
C SER A 16 -61.71 -58.76 17.18
N ALA A 17 -61.33 -58.73 15.89
CA ALA A 17 -61.56 -59.80 14.89
C ALA A 17 -61.20 -59.37 13.45
N ALA A 18 -60.64 -60.32 12.70
CA ALA A 18 -60.21 -60.21 11.31
C ALA A 18 -61.29 -60.63 10.30
N LEU A 19 -61.23 -60.11 9.06
CA LEU A 19 -61.13 -60.85 7.76
C LEU A 19 -61.74 -60.08 6.55
N MET A 20 -60.87 -59.83 5.56
CA MET A 20 -60.99 -59.99 4.09
C MET A 20 -62.34 -59.73 3.36
N LEU A 21 -62.35 -58.81 2.36
CA LEU A 21 -62.40 -59.11 0.90
C LEU A 21 -62.55 -57.84 0.01
N SER A 22 -61.70 -57.79 -1.02
CA SER A 22 -61.72 -57.11 -2.34
C SER A 22 -62.86 -56.13 -2.75
N ALA A 23 -62.52 -54.96 -3.31
CA ALA A 23 -62.48 -54.68 -4.77
C ALA A 23 -62.39 -53.17 -5.09
N CYS A 24 -61.58 -52.87 -6.12
CA CYS A 24 -61.29 -51.65 -6.90
C CYS A 24 -62.14 -50.37 -6.76
N GLY A 25 -61.46 -49.22 -6.76
CA GLY A 25 -62.07 -47.93 -7.16
C GLY A 25 -61.34 -46.66 -6.72
N ASP A 26 -60.29 -46.30 -7.45
CA ASP A 26 -59.90 -44.94 -7.88
C ASP A 26 -59.44 -43.84 -6.88
N GLY A 27 -58.21 -43.36 -7.13
CA GLY A 27 -57.78 -41.95 -7.09
C GLY A 27 -57.95 -41.11 -5.82
N GLY A 28 -56.89 -41.00 -5.01
CA GLY A 28 -56.80 -39.96 -3.98
C GLY A 28 -55.46 -39.96 -3.25
N PHE A 29 -54.47 -39.25 -3.79
CA PHE A 29 -53.18 -39.00 -3.14
C PHE A 29 -53.39 -38.13 -1.89
N GLY A 30 -53.38 -38.76 -0.72
CA GLY A 30 -53.19 -38.12 0.57
C GLY A 30 -52.04 -38.80 1.28
N SER A 31 -50.82 -38.28 1.10
CA SER A 31 -49.66 -38.70 1.89
C SER A 31 -49.45 -37.73 3.04
N SER A 32 -50.09 -38.01 4.17
CA SER A 32 -49.49 -37.71 5.47
C SER A 32 -48.41 -38.76 5.72
N GLY A 33 -47.17 -38.39 5.46
CA GLY A 33 -46.00 -39.15 5.86
C GLY A 33 -44.98 -38.15 6.38
N GLU A 34 -44.75 -38.16 7.69
CA GLU A 34 -43.54 -37.60 8.30
C GLU A 34 -42.35 -38.30 7.63
N GLN A 35 -41.85 -37.67 6.57
CA GLN A 35 -40.60 -38.05 5.95
C GLN A 35 -39.52 -37.61 6.94
N ALA A 36 -38.70 -38.56 7.40
CA ALA A 36 -37.46 -38.20 8.07
C ALA A 36 -36.74 -37.14 7.21
N PRO A 37 -36.22 -36.05 7.81
CA PRO A 37 -35.61 -34.98 7.03
C PRO A 37 -34.56 -35.58 6.11
N ASP A 38 -34.62 -35.19 4.84
CA ASP A 38 -33.59 -35.54 3.87
C ASP A 38 -32.23 -35.13 4.47
N PRO A 39 -31.28 -36.07 4.66
CA PRO A 39 -29.97 -35.75 5.24
C PRO A 39 -29.19 -34.70 4.43
N VAL A 40 -29.66 -34.34 3.23
CA VAL A 40 -29.09 -33.33 2.34
C VAL A 40 -29.80 -31.97 2.44
N ALA A 41 -31.07 -31.91 2.84
CA ALA A 41 -31.80 -30.65 2.94
C ALA A 41 -31.47 -29.97 4.27
N ILE A 42 -30.73 -28.86 4.21
CA ILE A 42 -30.51 -28.01 5.37
C ILE A 42 -31.51 -26.84 5.30
N ASP A 43 -32.31 -26.66 6.35
CA ASP A 43 -33.26 -25.55 6.51
C ASP A 43 -32.53 -24.21 6.76
N ILE A 44 -31.55 -23.87 5.91
CA ILE A 44 -30.73 -22.67 6.00
C ILE A 44 -31.03 -21.77 4.81
N PRO A 45 -31.55 -20.55 5.03
CA PRO A 45 -31.72 -19.61 3.94
C PRO A 45 -30.36 -19.16 3.40
N VAL A 46 -30.29 -19.01 2.09
CA VAL A 46 -29.08 -18.64 1.36
C VAL A 46 -29.39 -17.44 0.49
N VAL A 47 -28.50 -16.45 0.50
CA VAL A 47 -28.51 -15.32 -0.42
C VAL A 47 -27.30 -15.40 -1.33
N TYR A 48 -27.45 -15.03 -2.59
CA TYR A 48 -26.39 -15.08 -3.60
C TYR A 48 -26.72 -14.17 -4.78
N ILE A 49 -25.72 -13.87 -5.60
CA ILE A 49 -25.89 -13.07 -6.80
C ILE A 49 -25.99 -14.01 -8.00
N LYS A 50 -26.97 -13.80 -8.89
CA LYS A 50 -26.90 -14.33 -10.26
C LYS A 50 -26.53 -13.20 -11.19
N ARG A 51 -25.53 -13.42 -12.02
CA ARG A 51 -24.96 -12.43 -12.92
C ARG A 51 -24.83 -13.02 -14.34
N SER A 52 -25.06 -12.22 -15.38
CA SER A 52 -24.70 -12.61 -16.74
C SER A 52 -23.19 -12.58 -16.93
N ILE A 53 -22.63 -13.52 -17.68
CA ILE A 53 -21.18 -13.57 -17.93
C ILE A 53 -20.72 -12.25 -18.59
N PRO A 54 -19.69 -11.56 -18.06
CA PRO A 54 -19.17 -10.33 -18.64
C PRO A 54 -18.41 -10.65 -19.93
N LEU A 55 -18.97 -10.25 -21.07
CA LEU A 55 -18.38 -10.46 -22.39
C LEU A 55 -18.09 -9.13 -23.07
N ASP A 56 -17.03 -9.08 -23.88
CA ASP A 56 -16.74 -7.98 -24.80
C ASP A 56 -17.61 -8.05 -26.07
N GLU A 57 -17.46 -7.07 -26.97
CA GLU A 57 -18.21 -6.99 -28.24
C GLU A 57 -17.97 -8.19 -29.17
N ASP A 58 -16.82 -8.86 -29.04
CA ASP A 58 -16.43 -10.04 -29.81
C ASP A 58 -16.91 -11.35 -29.16
N GLY A 59 -17.54 -11.27 -27.98
CA GLY A 59 -18.07 -12.41 -27.23
C GLY A 59 -17.02 -13.15 -26.39
N ASN A 60 -15.86 -12.54 -26.14
CA ASN A 60 -14.83 -13.07 -25.22
C ASN A 60 -15.07 -12.56 -23.80
N MET A 61 -14.58 -13.28 -22.80
CA MET A 61 -14.62 -12.84 -21.40
C MET A 61 -13.86 -11.52 -21.22
N ILE A 62 -14.49 -10.55 -20.54
CA ILE A 62 -13.76 -9.36 -20.09
C ILE A 62 -12.77 -9.78 -19.00
N VAL A 63 -11.52 -9.34 -19.15
CA VAL A 63 -10.46 -9.60 -18.18
C VAL A 63 -10.79 -8.89 -16.86
N SER A 64 -10.86 -9.67 -15.78
CA SER A 64 -11.06 -9.14 -14.43
C SER A 64 -9.73 -8.73 -13.82
N ASP A 65 -9.55 -7.44 -13.51
CA ASP A 65 -8.41 -6.92 -12.74
C ASP A 65 -8.87 -6.51 -11.34
N ILE A 66 -8.24 -7.09 -10.32
CA ILE A 66 -8.55 -6.79 -8.91
C ILE A 66 -8.12 -5.39 -8.47
N ARG A 67 -7.28 -4.72 -9.27
CA ARG A 67 -6.83 -3.33 -9.07
C ARG A 67 -7.80 -2.30 -9.66
N GLU A 68 -8.84 -2.76 -10.35
CA GLU A 68 -9.88 -1.91 -10.91
C GLU A 68 -11.20 -2.14 -10.14
N PRO A 69 -11.26 -1.82 -8.83
CA PRO A 69 -12.29 -2.35 -7.97
C PRO A 69 -13.68 -1.78 -8.23
N VAL A 70 -13.77 -0.61 -8.84
CA VAL A 70 -15.04 0.08 -9.16
C VAL A 70 -15.53 -0.18 -10.58
N ALA A 71 -14.78 -0.97 -11.36
CA ALA A 71 -15.13 -1.31 -12.73
C ALA A 71 -16.59 -1.80 -12.84
N PHE A 72 -17.31 -1.23 -13.79
CA PHE A 72 -18.68 -1.55 -14.12
C PHE A 72 -18.75 -1.97 -15.58
N ASN A 73 -19.48 -3.03 -15.87
CA ASN A 73 -19.79 -3.46 -17.23
C ASN A 73 -21.28 -3.26 -17.48
N GLY A 74 -21.64 -2.24 -18.26
CA GLY A 74 -23.02 -1.87 -18.57
C GLY A 74 -23.83 -2.95 -19.28
N ASP A 75 -23.17 -3.93 -19.90
CA ASP A 75 -23.84 -5.06 -20.55
C ASP A 75 -24.10 -6.25 -19.61
N VAL A 76 -23.79 -6.10 -18.32
CA VAL A 76 -24.00 -7.14 -17.31
C VAL A 76 -25.26 -6.86 -16.49
N SER A 77 -26.09 -7.88 -16.34
CA SER A 77 -27.17 -7.90 -15.35
C SER A 77 -26.74 -8.75 -14.17
N ALA A 78 -26.83 -8.19 -12.96
CA ALA A 78 -26.75 -8.97 -11.73
C ALA A 78 -27.92 -8.66 -10.80
N GLU A 79 -28.50 -9.71 -10.21
CA GLU A 79 -29.54 -9.57 -9.21
C GLU A 79 -29.22 -10.38 -7.95
N LEU A 80 -29.69 -9.88 -6.80
CA LEU A 80 -29.55 -10.57 -5.53
C LEU A 80 -30.75 -11.52 -5.34
N PHE A 81 -30.48 -12.80 -5.14
CA PHE A 81 -31.49 -13.83 -4.92
C PHE A 81 -31.45 -14.38 -3.50
N ILE A 82 -32.60 -14.82 -3.00
CA ILE A 82 -32.73 -15.59 -1.78
C ILE A 82 -33.46 -16.91 -2.03
N ARG A 83 -33.03 -17.96 -1.33
CA ARG A 83 -33.78 -19.20 -1.15
C ARG A 83 -34.02 -19.40 0.34
N ASP A 84 -35.22 -19.84 0.71
CA ASP A 84 -35.54 -20.09 2.12
C ASP A 84 -34.74 -21.24 2.72
N ARG A 85 -34.18 -22.11 1.88
CA ARG A 85 -33.42 -23.31 2.27
C ARG A 85 -32.32 -23.61 1.25
N ALA A 86 -31.19 -24.12 1.73
CA ALA A 86 -30.06 -24.61 0.94
C ALA A 86 -30.39 -25.99 0.33
N SER A 87 -31.40 -26.04 -0.54
CA SER A 87 -31.91 -27.26 -1.15
C SER A 87 -32.28 -27.08 -2.63
N PRO A 88 -32.07 -28.10 -3.48
CA PRO A 88 -32.57 -28.14 -4.85
C PRO A 88 -34.08 -27.90 -4.99
N SER A 89 -34.86 -28.26 -3.98
CA SER A 89 -36.32 -28.09 -3.99
C SER A 89 -36.82 -26.73 -3.50
N ALA A 90 -35.94 -25.86 -3.01
CA ALA A 90 -36.33 -24.54 -2.52
C ALA A 90 -36.73 -23.60 -3.67
N THR A 91 -37.74 -22.75 -3.44
CA THR A 91 -38.09 -21.69 -4.39
C THR A 91 -37.11 -20.53 -4.25
N GLU A 92 -36.64 -20.01 -5.39
CA GLU A 92 -35.83 -18.79 -5.43
C GLU A 92 -36.70 -17.54 -5.63
N ARG A 93 -36.21 -16.42 -5.11
CA ARG A 93 -36.83 -15.10 -5.17
C ARG A 93 -35.76 -14.07 -5.40
N SER A 94 -35.95 -13.15 -6.36
CA SER A 94 -35.12 -11.95 -6.47
C SER A 94 -35.49 -10.96 -5.37
N LEU A 95 -34.49 -10.44 -4.67
CA LEU A 95 -34.59 -9.39 -3.66
C LEU A 95 -34.53 -7.99 -4.28
N THR A 96 -33.84 -7.86 -5.42
CA THR A 96 -33.64 -6.59 -6.11
C THR A 96 -34.64 -6.35 -7.24
N ALA A 97 -35.51 -7.33 -7.52
CA ALA A 97 -36.59 -7.19 -8.48
C ALA A 97 -37.49 -5.98 -8.18
N GLY A 98 -37.72 -5.16 -9.21
CA GLY A 98 -38.58 -3.97 -9.14
C GLY A 98 -37.96 -2.75 -8.45
N ILE A 99 -36.67 -2.79 -8.08
CA ILE A 99 -35.93 -1.59 -7.64
C ILE A 99 -35.75 -0.64 -8.83
N PHE A 100 -35.37 -1.18 -9.98
CA PHE A 100 -35.28 -0.47 -11.26
C PHE A 100 -36.39 -0.95 -12.22
N PRO A 101 -36.72 -0.16 -13.26
CA PRO A 101 -37.66 -0.58 -14.30
C PRO A 101 -37.28 -1.90 -14.97
N ASP A 102 -38.28 -2.66 -15.43
CA ASP A 102 -38.05 -3.96 -16.08
C ASP A 102 -37.17 -3.80 -17.34
N GLY A 103 -36.10 -4.60 -17.43
CA GLY A 103 -35.18 -4.64 -18.57
C GLY A 103 -33.95 -3.74 -18.45
N GLU A 104 -33.87 -2.93 -17.39
CA GLU A 104 -32.67 -2.15 -17.08
C GLU A 104 -31.54 -3.04 -16.54
N LEU A 105 -30.31 -2.77 -16.96
CA LEU A 105 -29.11 -3.51 -16.54
C LEU A 105 -28.48 -2.80 -15.35
N TYR A 106 -28.30 -3.53 -14.25
CA TYR A 106 -27.67 -3.04 -13.02
C TYR A 106 -26.78 -4.13 -12.46
N ASP A 107 -25.82 -3.74 -11.62
CA ASP A 107 -24.87 -4.69 -11.04
C ASP A 107 -24.93 -4.71 -9.51
N VAL A 108 -24.68 -5.89 -8.94
CA VAL A 108 -24.69 -6.18 -7.50
C VAL A 108 -23.40 -6.92 -7.17
N ARG A 109 -22.84 -6.65 -5.99
CA ARG A 109 -21.61 -7.31 -5.51
C ARG A 109 -21.46 -7.28 -3.99
N ASP A 110 -20.46 -8.00 -3.52
CA ASP A 110 -19.89 -7.95 -2.17
C ASP A 110 -20.93 -8.13 -1.05
N VAL A 111 -21.57 -9.28 -1.03
CA VAL A 111 -22.64 -9.60 -0.06
C VAL A 111 -22.04 -9.95 1.31
N SER A 112 -22.61 -9.39 2.38
CA SER A 112 -22.26 -9.71 3.76
C SER A 112 -23.50 -9.82 4.67
N VAL A 113 -23.38 -10.55 5.77
CA VAL A 113 -24.49 -10.85 6.68
C VAL A 113 -24.16 -10.43 8.10
N ASN A 114 -25.15 -9.94 8.85
CA ASN A 114 -24.96 -9.65 10.28
C ASN A 114 -24.89 -10.94 11.11
N ALA A 115 -24.36 -10.84 12.33
CA ALA A 115 -24.20 -12.01 13.21
C ALA A 115 -25.53 -12.74 13.52
N GLU A 116 -26.68 -12.07 13.43
CA GLU A 116 -27.99 -12.68 13.69
C GLU A 116 -28.55 -13.46 12.50
N GLY A 117 -27.98 -13.31 11.29
CA GLY A 117 -28.53 -13.89 10.06
C GLY A 117 -29.87 -13.25 9.64
N THR A 118 -30.14 -12.02 10.05
CA THR A 118 -31.41 -11.31 9.80
C THR A 118 -31.29 -10.17 8.80
N LYS A 119 -30.07 -9.66 8.59
CA LYS A 119 -29.80 -8.52 7.73
C LYS A 119 -28.62 -8.82 6.80
N VAL A 120 -28.73 -8.37 5.56
CA VAL A 120 -27.73 -8.59 4.51
C VAL A 120 -27.33 -7.24 3.93
N LEU A 121 -26.03 -6.94 3.89
CA LEU A 121 -25.50 -5.79 3.16
C LEU A 121 -24.97 -6.26 1.80
N PHE A 122 -25.01 -5.36 0.83
CA PHE A 122 -24.42 -5.55 -0.48
C PHE A 122 -24.17 -4.19 -1.13
N ALA A 123 -23.30 -4.14 -2.12
CA ALA A 123 -23.15 -2.99 -2.99
C ALA A 123 -23.96 -3.19 -4.27
N MET A 124 -24.63 -2.14 -4.73
CA MET A 124 -25.40 -2.17 -5.97
C MET A 124 -25.24 -0.83 -6.68
N ARG A 125 -24.98 -0.89 -7.99
CA ARG A 125 -24.88 0.27 -8.87
C ARG A 125 -26.10 0.32 -9.77
N ALA A 126 -26.66 1.51 -9.92
CA ALA A 126 -27.82 1.72 -10.79
C ALA A 126 -27.44 1.60 -12.29
N PRO A 127 -28.42 1.44 -13.19
CA PRO A 127 -28.18 1.39 -14.62
C PRO A 127 -27.44 2.62 -15.16
N GLU A 128 -26.64 2.40 -16.20
CA GLU A 128 -26.00 3.50 -16.93
C GLU A 128 -27.03 4.48 -17.47
N ILE A 129 -26.70 5.76 -17.38
CA ILE A 129 -27.52 6.82 -17.94
C ILE A 129 -27.05 7.06 -19.39
N PRO A 130 -27.91 6.84 -20.40
CA PRO A 130 -27.48 6.95 -21.79
C PRO A 130 -27.05 8.38 -22.14
N ASN A 131 -25.85 8.51 -22.71
CA ASN A 131 -25.22 9.79 -23.11
C ASN A 131 -24.94 10.76 -21.94
N ALA A 132 -24.88 10.27 -20.70
CA ALA A 132 -24.35 11.03 -19.59
C ALA A 132 -22.82 10.93 -19.55
N ASP A 133 -22.17 12.00 -19.15
CA ASP A 133 -20.72 12.03 -18.93
C ASP A 133 -20.34 11.13 -17.73
N ASP A 134 -19.09 10.70 -17.61
CA ASP A 134 -18.66 9.72 -16.61
C ASP A 134 -18.90 10.20 -15.16
N ASP A 135 -18.83 11.50 -14.91
CA ASP A 135 -19.11 12.13 -13.61
C ASP A 135 -20.61 12.27 -13.29
N GLU A 136 -21.46 12.12 -14.31
CA GLU A 136 -22.91 12.07 -14.17
C GLU A 136 -23.45 10.63 -14.02
N GLN A 137 -22.61 9.63 -14.28
CA GLN A 137 -22.99 8.23 -14.14
C GLN A 137 -23.23 7.85 -12.66
N PRO A 138 -24.18 6.94 -12.37
CA PRO A 138 -24.40 6.48 -11.01
C PRO A 138 -23.15 5.81 -10.42
N THR A 139 -23.02 5.93 -9.11
CA THR A 139 -21.96 5.29 -8.33
C THR A 139 -22.44 4.00 -7.67
N TRP A 140 -21.50 3.18 -7.23
CA TRP A 140 -21.75 2.06 -6.34
C TRP A 140 -22.28 2.55 -5.00
N ASN A 141 -23.38 1.98 -4.56
CA ASN A 141 -24.06 2.37 -3.33
C ASN A 141 -24.21 1.18 -2.38
N ILE A 142 -24.24 1.44 -1.06
CA ILE A 142 -24.50 0.40 -0.04
C ILE A 142 -26.01 0.22 0.18
N TRP A 143 -26.46 -1.03 0.12
CA TRP A 143 -27.83 -1.44 0.35
C TRP A 143 -27.94 -2.47 1.46
N GLU A 144 -29.11 -2.53 2.09
CA GLU A 144 -29.44 -3.48 3.15
C GLU A 144 -30.77 -4.17 2.85
N TYR A 145 -30.77 -5.50 2.94
CA TYR A 145 -31.98 -6.31 3.03
C TYR A 145 -32.23 -6.70 4.49
N ASP A 146 -33.37 -6.28 5.05
CA ASP A 146 -33.86 -6.72 6.36
C ASP A 146 -34.92 -7.81 6.19
N ARG A 147 -34.58 -9.03 6.58
CA ARG A 147 -35.45 -10.20 6.48
C ARG A 147 -36.66 -10.13 7.41
N THR A 148 -36.57 -9.41 8.52
CA THR A 148 -37.65 -9.31 9.50
C THR A 148 -38.81 -8.46 8.99
N GLY A 149 -38.50 -7.41 8.23
CA GLY A 149 -39.46 -6.55 7.56
C GLY A 149 -39.72 -6.91 6.09
N ASP A 150 -38.93 -7.84 5.55
CA ASP A 150 -38.85 -8.18 4.12
C ASP A 150 -38.67 -6.93 3.23
N MET A 151 -37.67 -6.11 3.57
CA MET A 151 -37.46 -4.81 2.95
C MET A 151 -36.02 -4.65 2.48
N VAL A 152 -35.85 -4.19 1.24
CA VAL A 152 -34.57 -3.72 0.70
C VAL A 152 -34.56 -2.19 0.72
N ARG A 153 -33.45 -1.59 1.16
CA ARG A 153 -33.26 -0.14 1.17
C ARG A 153 -31.81 0.24 0.85
N ARG A 154 -31.59 1.40 0.23
CA ARG A 154 -30.28 2.04 0.21
C ARG A 154 -29.96 2.55 1.61
N VAL A 155 -28.75 2.29 2.11
CA VAL A 155 -28.36 2.65 3.48
C VAL A 155 -28.23 4.17 3.60
N ILE A 156 -27.50 4.79 2.66
CA ILE A 156 -27.39 6.24 2.54
C ILE A 156 -28.62 6.74 1.77
N ALA A 157 -29.57 7.34 2.48
CA ALA A 157 -30.86 7.69 1.89
C ALA A 157 -30.78 8.84 0.88
N SER A 158 -29.95 9.85 1.13
CA SER A 158 -29.82 11.04 0.28
C SER A 158 -29.05 10.73 -1.00
N ASP A 159 -29.64 11.00 -2.17
CA ASP A 159 -28.95 10.82 -3.46
C ASP A 159 -27.62 11.56 -3.51
N ILE A 160 -27.61 12.85 -3.14
CA ILE A 160 -26.40 13.68 -3.14
C ILE A 160 -25.30 13.09 -2.27
N VAL A 161 -25.64 12.58 -1.08
CA VAL A 161 -24.63 11.98 -0.20
C VAL A 161 -24.21 10.62 -0.74
N ALA A 162 -25.14 9.83 -1.27
CA ALA A 162 -24.87 8.49 -1.75
C ALA A 162 -23.93 8.53 -2.97
N GLU A 163 -24.17 9.44 -3.91
CA GLU A 163 -23.38 9.61 -5.15
C GLU A 163 -22.03 10.35 -4.97
N ASP A 164 -21.64 10.72 -3.75
CA ASP A 164 -20.37 11.43 -3.47
C ASP A 164 -19.12 10.49 -3.45
N GLY A 165 -19.28 9.22 -3.81
CA GLY A 165 -18.16 8.30 -4.04
C GLY A 165 -18.60 6.87 -4.30
N GLN A 166 -17.66 6.05 -4.79
CA GLN A 166 -17.94 4.65 -5.12
C GLN A 166 -17.89 3.78 -3.85
N ASP A 167 -19.04 3.40 -3.30
CA ASP A 167 -19.10 2.62 -2.05
C ASP A 167 -19.30 1.12 -2.32
N ILE A 168 -18.33 0.29 -1.91
CA ILE A 168 -18.36 -1.17 -2.09
C ILE A 168 -17.94 -1.94 -0.84
N SER A 169 -18.01 -3.27 -0.89
CA SER A 169 -17.52 -4.17 0.15
C SER A 169 -18.01 -3.87 1.58
N PRO A 170 -19.32 -3.73 1.83
CA PRO A 170 -19.84 -3.44 3.16
C PRO A 170 -19.78 -4.67 4.09
N ALA A 171 -19.50 -4.44 5.37
CA ALA A 171 -19.58 -5.44 6.43
C ALA A 171 -20.09 -4.86 7.75
N TYR A 172 -20.72 -5.70 8.57
CA TYR A 172 -21.18 -5.30 9.90
C TYR A 172 -20.07 -5.35 10.94
N LEU A 173 -20.02 -4.32 11.78
CA LEU A 173 -19.20 -4.27 12.99
C LEU A 173 -19.95 -4.89 14.19
N ALA A 174 -19.21 -5.21 15.26
CA ALA A 174 -19.77 -5.89 16.44
C ALA A 174 -20.84 -5.06 17.17
N ASP A 175 -20.77 -3.73 17.07
CA ASP A 175 -21.74 -2.77 17.61
C ASP A 175 -22.89 -2.44 16.65
N GLY A 176 -22.90 -3.03 15.47
CA GLY A 176 -23.91 -2.84 14.43
C GLY A 176 -23.61 -1.73 13.43
N ARG A 177 -22.55 -0.92 13.62
CA ARG A 177 -22.07 0.00 12.59
C ARG A 177 -21.66 -0.75 11.32
N ILE A 178 -21.50 -0.04 10.22
CA ILE A 178 -21.12 -0.60 8.92
C ILE A 178 -19.73 -0.09 8.57
N VAL A 179 -18.81 -1.01 8.27
CA VAL A 179 -17.52 -0.70 7.62
C VAL A 179 -17.62 -1.00 6.13
N PHE A 180 -17.03 -0.18 5.28
CA PHE A 180 -17.07 -0.31 3.82
C PHE A 180 -15.85 0.33 3.16
N ALA A 181 -15.59 0.01 1.90
CA ALA A 181 -14.53 0.64 1.10
C ALA A 181 -15.12 1.74 0.20
N SER A 182 -14.42 2.87 0.05
CA SER A 182 -14.95 4.02 -0.69
C SER A 182 -13.89 4.97 -1.23
N THR A 183 -14.18 5.62 -2.37
CA THR A 183 -13.36 6.71 -2.97
C THR A 183 -13.66 8.10 -2.38
N ARG A 184 -14.62 8.23 -1.46
CA ARG A 184 -15.03 9.52 -0.87
C ARG A 184 -13.87 10.37 -0.34
N GLN A 185 -12.94 9.73 0.39
CA GLN A 185 -11.71 10.32 0.94
C GLN A 185 -11.90 11.68 1.65
N ARG A 186 -13.04 11.92 2.30
CA ARG A 186 -13.42 13.27 2.81
C ARG A 186 -12.43 13.85 3.81
N LEU A 187 -11.84 13.02 4.65
CA LEU A 187 -10.87 13.48 5.65
C LEU A 187 -9.52 13.80 4.99
N ALA A 188 -9.07 12.99 4.04
CA ALA A 188 -7.90 13.30 3.23
C ALA A 188 -8.08 14.62 2.45
N LYS A 189 -9.25 14.83 1.83
CA LYS A 189 -9.64 16.10 1.15
C LYS A 189 -9.61 17.30 2.09
N ALA A 190 -10.08 17.15 3.33
CA ALA A 190 -10.00 18.22 4.34
C ALA A 190 -8.55 18.55 4.71
N ILE A 191 -7.71 17.53 4.89
CA ILE A 191 -6.28 17.71 5.17
C ILE A 191 -5.56 18.41 4.02
N LEU A 192 -5.88 18.08 2.75
CA LEU A 192 -5.31 18.79 1.59
C LEU A 192 -5.63 20.29 1.63
N LEU A 193 -6.88 20.65 1.96
CA LEU A 193 -7.29 22.05 2.10
C LEU A 193 -6.52 22.76 3.22
N ASP A 194 -6.36 22.11 4.37
CA ASP A 194 -5.59 22.64 5.50
C ASP A 194 -4.09 22.79 5.15
N GLU A 195 -3.57 21.94 4.26
CA GLU A 195 -2.22 22.03 3.67
C GLU A 195 -2.10 23.08 2.56
N GLY A 196 -3.18 23.78 2.20
CA GLY A 196 -3.19 24.80 1.14
C GLY A 196 -3.23 24.23 -0.28
N LYS A 197 -3.62 22.97 -0.45
CA LYS A 197 -3.77 22.28 -1.74
C LYS A 197 -5.25 22.17 -2.12
N PRO A 198 -5.60 22.06 -3.42
CA PRO A 198 -6.96 21.76 -3.86
C PRO A 198 -7.49 20.44 -3.27
N GLN A 199 -8.81 20.32 -3.14
CA GLN A 199 -9.46 19.08 -2.69
C GLN A 199 -9.73 18.18 -3.88
N PHE A 200 -9.24 16.93 -3.83
CA PHE A 200 -9.47 15.91 -4.84
C PHE A 200 -9.45 14.51 -4.21
N SER A 201 -10.08 13.54 -4.86
CA SER A 201 -9.84 12.13 -4.55
C SER A 201 -8.53 11.76 -5.21
N HIS A 202 -7.58 11.17 -4.47
CA HIS A 202 -6.34 10.79 -5.11
C HIS A 202 -6.46 9.47 -5.85
N LEU A 203 -5.70 9.37 -6.94
CA LEU A 203 -5.51 8.13 -7.68
C LEU A 203 -4.67 7.13 -6.87
N ASP A 204 -4.75 5.86 -7.27
CA ASP A 204 -3.82 4.82 -6.82
C ASP A 204 -2.37 5.11 -7.26
N GLU A 205 -1.42 4.31 -6.78
CA GLU A 205 0.00 4.50 -7.08
C GLU A 205 0.38 4.21 -8.55
N ASP A 206 -0.47 3.49 -9.31
CA ASP A 206 -0.31 3.32 -10.77
C ASP A 206 -0.89 4.51 -11.55
N ARG A 207 -1.67 5.38 -10.89
CA ARG A 207 -2.43 6.52 -11.43
C ARG A 207 -3.51 6.10 -12.43
N ASN A 208 -4.18 4.98 -12.18
CA ASN A 208 -5.24 4.49 -13.06
C ASN A 208 -6.64 4.88 -12.57
N VAL A 209 -6.95 4.63 -11.30
CA VAL A 209 -8.27 4.90 -10.72
C VAL A 209 -8.19 5.52 -9.35
N GLU A 210 -9.29 6.14 -8.90
CA GLU A 210 -9.41 6.66 -7.54
C GLU A 210 -9.10 5.56 -6.49
N ALA A 211 -8.22 5.88 -5.55
CA ALA A 211 -7.84 4.95 -4.50
C ALA A 211 -8.99 4.69 -3.52
N MET A 212 -9.05 3.47 -3.00
CA MET A 212 -10.11 3.04 -2.08
C MET A 212 -9.60 3.08 -0.65
N SER A 213 -10.38 3.67 0.25
CA SER A 213 -10.09 3.69 1.69
C SER A 213 -11.25 3.11 2.49
N LEU A 214 -10.97 2.55 3.67
CA LEU A 214 -12.01 2.06 4.57
C LEU A 214 -12.68 3.22 5.30
N HIS A 215 -14.00 3.11 5.42
CA HIS A 215 -14.86 4.04 6.12
C HIS A 215 -15.81 3.28 7.05
N VAL A 216 -16.26 3.95 8.11
CA VAL A 216 -17.28 3.44 9.03
C VAL A 216 -18.45 4.42 9.08
N MET A 217 -19.67 3.90 9.18
CA MET A 217 -20.90 4.69 9.33
C MET A 217 -21.89 4.04 10.29
N ASN A 218 -22.85 4.83 10.76
CA ASN A 218 -24.00 4.33 11.49
C ASN A 218 -24.91 3.47 10.58
N PRO A 219 -25.74 2.58 11.15
CA PRO A 219 -26.66 1.74 10.37
C PRO A 219 -27.67 2.52 9.51
N ASP A 220 -27.90 3.80 9.83
CA ASP A 220 -28.80 4.69 9.09
C ASP A 220 -28.08 5.50 7.99
N GLY A 221 -26.79 5.25 7.75
CA GLY A 221 -25.98 5.95 6.75
C GLY A 221 -25.41 7.30 7.22
N SER A 222 -25.56 7.65 8.49
CA SER A 222 -24.98 8.87 9.08
C SER A 222 -23.55 8.67 9.61
N GLU A 223 -22.86 9.76 9.94
CA GLU A 223 -21.53 9.77 10.60
C GLU A 223 -20.43 8.97 9.87
N ILE A 224 -20.42 9.06 8.53
CA ILE A 224 -19.38 8.46 7.68
C ILE A 224 -18.00 9.02 8.06
N THR A 225 -17.10 8.15 8.49
CA THR A 225 -15.74 8.50 8.94
C THR A 225 -14.72 7.62 8.23
N GLN A 226 -13.71 8.23 7.60
CA GLN A 226 -12.56 7.52 7.00
C GLN A 226 -11.64 6.99 8.11
N ILE A 227 -11.20 5.72 8.00
CA ILE A 227 -10.36 5.05 9.00
C ILE A 227 -9.02 4.53 8.45
N THR A 228 -8.82 4.51 7.12
CA THR A 228 -7.52 4.19 6.51
C THR A 228 -7.10 5.21 5.45
N PHE A 229 -5.78 5.32 5.23
CA PHE A 229 -5.15 6.40 4.43
C PHE A 229 -4.05 5.89 3.48
N ASN A 230 -4.17 4.66 2.98
CA ASN A 230 -3.24 4.10 1.98
C ASN A 230 -3.19 4.96 0.71
N GLN A 231 -2.13 4.87 -0.10
CA GLN A 231 -2.05 5.52 -1.41
C GLN A 231 -2.59 4.65 -2.55
N SER A 232 -2.88 3.38 -2.29
CA SER A 232 -3.56 2.45 -3.19
C SER A 232 -4.86 1.96 -2.53
N HIS A 233 -5.35 0.75 -2.83
CA HIS A 233 -6.65 0.29 -2.32
C HIS A 233 -6.60 -0.43 -0.97
N ASP A 234 -7.54 -0.09 -0.08
CA ASP A 234 -7.95 -0.87 1.09
C ASP A 234 -9.42 -1.32 0.93
N MET A 235 -9.68 -2.63 0.89
CA MET A 235 -10.99 -3.18 0.50
C MET A 235 -11.38 -4.49 1.20
N TYR A 236 -12.62 -4.97 0.97
CA TYR A 236 -13.17 -6.21 1.52
C TYR A 236 -12.93 -6.41 3.02
N PRO A 237 -13.39 -5.48 3.88
CA PRO A 237 -13.32 -5.64 5.32
C PRO A 237 -14.20 -6.79 5.83
N THR A 238 -13.70 -7.54 6.79
CA THR A 238 -14.48 -8.51 7.60
C THR A 238 -13.97 -8.55 9.04
N LEU A 239 -14.76 -9.07 9.98
CA LEU A 239 -14.37 -9.15 11.38
C LEU A 239 -13.70 -10.49 11.74
N LEU A 240 -12.54 -10.38 12.40
CA LEU A 240 -11.93 -11.47 13.17
C LEU A 240 -12.67 -11.66 14.50
N ASP A 241 -12.50 -12.83 15.14
CA ASP A 241 -13.15 -13.15 16.43
C ASP A 241 -12.79 -12.16 17.55
N ASP A 242 -11.60 -11.57 17.48
CA ASP A 242 -11.11 -10.57 18.44
C ASP A 242 -11.68 -9.16 18.22
N GLY A 243 -12.53 -8.97 17.22
CA GLY A 243 -13.20 -7.71 16.92
C GLY A 243 -12.40 -6.77 16.01
N ARG A 244 -11.18 -7.12 15.63
CA ARG A 244 -10.43 -6.37 14.61
C ARG A 244 -11.04 -6.61 13.24
N ILE A 245 -10.97 -5.58 12.40
CA ILE A 245 -11.26 -5.68 10.97
C ILE A 245 -10.03 -6.28 10.30
N VAL A 246 -10.17 -7.38 9.56
CA VAL A 246 -9.19 -7.85 8.57
C VAL A 246 -9.68 -7.45 7.17
N PHE A 247 -8.78 -7.01 6.32
CA PHE A 247 -9.11 -6.49 4.99
C PHE A 247 -7.94 -6.72 4.03
N MET A 248 -8.21 -6.60 2.73
CA MET A 248 -7.17 -6.64 1.71
C MET A 248 -6.60 -5.24 1.48
N ARG A 249 -5.27 -5.13 1.39
CA ARG A 249 -4.56 -3.89 1.06
C ARG A 249 -3.66 -4.14 -0.12
N TRP A 250 -3.77 -3.31 -1.15
CA TRP A 250 -2.79 -3.24 -2.22
C TRP A 250 -1.64 -2.32 -1.81
N ASP A 251 -0.45 -2.89 -1.62
CA ASP A 251 0.78 -2.13 -1.49
C ASP A 251 1.48 -2.14 -2.87
N ASN A 252 1.71 -0.98 -3.48
CA ASN A 252 2.32 -0.89 -4.82
C ASN A 252 3.67 -0.14 -4.83
N THR A 253 4.18 0.24 -3.65
CA THR A 253 5.51 0.83 -3.49
C THR A 253 6.57 -0.17 -2.99
N GLY A 254 7.80 -0.04 -3.50
CA GLY A 254 8.94 -0.81 -3.03
C GLY A 254 8.98 -2.29 -3.48
N ASN A 255 9.58 -3.16 -2.66
CA ASN A 255 9.90 -4.55 -3.00
C ASN A 255 8.85 -5.59 -2.53
N GLY A 256 7.77 -5.15 -1.88
CA GLY A 256 6.72 -6.01 -1.33
C GLY A 256 5.37 -5.79 -2.01
N ARG A 257 5.39 -5.57 -3.33
CA ARG A 257 4.19 -5.26 -4.10
C ARG A 257 3.23 -6.45 -4.10
N GLY A 258 1.95 -6.20 -3.85
CA GLY A 258 0.94 -7.24 -3.79
C GLY A 258 -0.28 -6.83 -2.99
N ILE A 259 -1.29 -7.70 -3.00
CA ILE A 259 -2.47 -7.59 -2.15
C ILE A 259 -2.28 -8.49 -0.92
N HIS A 260 -2.03 -7.84 0.20
CA HIS A 260 -1.80 -8.47 1.50
C HIS A 260 -3.04 -8.39 2.38
N PHE A 261 -3.04 -9.15 3.48
CA PHE A 261 -4.01 -8.95 4.55
C PHE A 261 -3.45 -8.03 5.63
N TYR A 262 -4.23 -7.00 5.95
CA TYR A 262 -3.99 -6.08 7.05
C TYR A 262 -5.13 -6.17 8.06
N THR A 263 -4.87 -5.68 9.28
CA THR A 263 -5.87 -5.50 10.32
C THR A 263 -5.90 -4.08 10.83
N VAL A 264 -7.07 -3.61 11.24
CA VAL A 264 -7.28 -2.32 11.91
C VAL A 264 -8.41 -2.44 12.94
N ASN A 265 -8.40 -1.63 13.99
CA ASN A 265 -9.54 -1.53 14.90
C ASN A 265 -10.72 -0.79 14.22
N PRO A 266 -11.96 -0.96 14.70
CA PRO A 266 -13.14 -0.26 14.17
C PRO A 266 -13.02 1.27 14.12
N ASP A 267 -12.18 1.86 14.97
CA ASP A 267 -11.96 3.30 15.03
C ASP A 267 -10.77 3.79 14.17
N GLY A 268 -10.08 2.91 13.44
CA GLY A 268 -8.91 3.22 12.62
C GLY A 268 -7.55 3.12 13.32
N SER A 269 -7.52 2.85 14.63
CA SER A 269 -6.27 2.62 15.36
C SER A 269 -5.69 1.23 15.10
N ASN A 270 -4.41 1.03 15.47
CA ASN A 270 -3.74 -0.26 15.45
C ASN A 270 -3.74 -0.94 14.07
N LEU A 271 -3.44 -0.17 13.02
CA LEU A 271 -3.24 -0.71 11.67
C LEU A 271 -2.00 -1.61 11.62
N ASN A 272 -2.13 -2.87 11.21
CA ASN A 272 -1.02 -3.84 11.15
C ASN A 272 -1.09 -4.71 9.89
N LEU A 273 0.07 -5.02 9.30
CA LEU A 273 0.18 -6.17 8.40
C LEU A 273 -0.18 -7.44 9.20
N LEU A 274 -1.09 -8.25 8.67
CA LEU A 274 -1.47 -9.54 9.24
C LEU A 274 -0.71 -10.68 8.57
N TYR A 275 -0.75 -10.73 7.22
CA TYR A 275 -0.18 -11.84 6.46
C TYR A 275 0.02 -11.47 4.97
N GLY A 276 1.09 -11.96 4.33
CA GLY A 276 1.17 -12.05 2.86
C GLY A 276 2.43 -11.48 2.20
N LEU A 277 3.18 -10.63 2.90
CA LEU A 277 4.28 -9.82 2.33
C LEU A 277 5.29 -10.61 1.50
N HIS A 278 5.62 -11.83 1.90
CA HIS A 278 6.56 -12.74 1.23
C HIS A 278 5.90 -14.04 0.76
N SER A 279 4.60 -14.00 0.48
CA SER A 279 3.79 -15.18 0.21
C SER A 279 3.20 -15.22 -1.20
N HIS A 280 3.49 -14.21 -2.05
CA HIS A 280 2.88 -14.09 -3.38
C HIS A 280 3.36 -15.11 -4.41
N LEU A 281 4.56 -15.70 -4.26
CA LEU A 281 5.06 -16.75 -5.16
C LEU A 281 4.66 -18.16 -4.71
N SER A 282 3.46 -18.30 -4.14
CA SER A 282 2.93 -19.57 -3.64
C SER A 282 1.92 -20.25 -4.56
N GLY A 283 1.73 -19.72 -5.78
CA GLY A 283 0.88 -20.34 -6.79
C GLY A 283 1.47 -21.61 -7.40
N THR A 284 0.73 -22.21 -8.33
CA THR A 284 1.13 -23.38 -9.11
C THR A 284 2.46 -23.11 -9.79
N ASP A 285 3.43 -24.00 -9.62
CA ASP A 285 4.80 -23.88 -10.15
C ASP A 285 5.51 -22.54 -9.83
N GLY A 286 5.12 -21.89 -8.72
CA GLY A 286 5.69 -20.61 -8.29
C GLY A 286 5.07 -19.38 -8.96
N ALA A 287 3.91 -19.54 -9.62
CA ALA A 287 3.15 -18.42 -10.16
C ALA A 287 2.82 -17.38 -9.07
N GLU A 288 2.78 -16.12 -9.48
CA GLU A 288 2.40 -15.02 -8.61
C GLU A 288 0.88 -15.03 -8.36
N ILE A 289 0.50 -14.98 -7.10
CA ILE A 289 -0.90 -14.93 -6.64
C ILE A 289 -1.11 -13.74 -5.72
N GLN A 290 -2.37 -13.36 -5.53
CA GLN A 290 -2.83 -12.27 -4.67
C GLN A 290 -3.87 -12.81 -3.67
N PHE A 291 -3.93 -12.25 -2.46
CA PHE A 291 -4.85 -12.72 -1.41
C PHE A 291 -6.17 -11.93 -1.44
N LEU A 292 -7.28 -12.62 -1.70
CA LEU A 292 -8.58 -12.01 -1.93
C LEU A 292 -9.66 -12.46 -0.94
N LYS A 293 -10.61 -11.56 -0.68
CA LYS A 293 -11.87 -11.77 0.06
C LYS A 293 -11.65 -12.56 1.36
N PRO A 294 -10.94 -11.99 2.36
CA PRO A 294 -10.70 -12.70 3.63
C PRO A 294 -12.03 -13.12 4.26
N LYS A 295 -12.14 -14.38 4.67
CA LYS A 295 -13.32 -14.95 5.33
C LYS A 295 -12.92 -15.70 6.60
N ARG A 296 -13.59 -15.43 7.71
CA ARG A 296 -13.32 -16.12 8.99
C ARG A 296 -13.73 -17.59 8.90
N LEU A 297 -12.82 -18.49 9.27
CA LEU A 297 -13.09 -19.92 9.42
C LEU A 297 -13.51 -20.28 10.85
N GLN A 298 -14.22 -21.39 11.00
CA GLN A 298 -14.72 -21.86 12.30
C GLN A 298 -13.62 -22.22 13.31
N ASP A 299 -12.41 -22.52 12.82
CA ASP A 299 -11.23 -22.84 13.64
C ASP A 299 -10.35 -21.61 13.95
N GLY A 300 -10.80 -20.40 13.60
CA GLY A 300 -10.09 -19.15 13.84
C GLY A 300 -9.07 -18.76 12.76
N ARG A 301 -8.83 -19.62 11.76
CA ARG A 301 -8.05 -19.27 10.56
C ARG A 301 -8.83 -18.32 9.66
N VAL A 302 -8.14 -17.78 8.65
CA VAL A 302 -8.77 -16.97 7.59
C VAL A 302 -8.68 -17.73 6.28
N ALA A 303 -9.80 -17.84 5.57
CA ALA A 303 -9.82 -18.29 4.19
C ALA A 303 -9.57 -17.13 3.23
N SER A 304 -8.92 -17.42 2.11
CA SER A 304 -8.66 -16.48 1.02
C SER A 304 -8.85 -17.20 -0.29
N ILE A 305 -9.37 -16.50 -1.30
CA ILE A 305 -9.16 -16.92 -2.69
C ILE A 305 -7.80 -16.42 -3.14
N ILE A 306 -7.06 -17.25 -3.88
CA ILE A 306 -5.77 -16.90 -4.47
C ILE A 306 -5.80 -17.04 -5.99
N ARG A 307 -5.36 -15.98 -6.67
CA ARG A 307 -5.23 -15.90 -8.13
C ARG A 307 -4.29 -14.73 -8.51
N PRO A 308 -3.83 -14.64 -9.76
CA PRO A 308 -3.09 -13.46 -10.24
C PRO A 308 -3.95 -12.18 -10.19
N PHE A 309 -3.31 -11.01 -10.39
CA PHE A 309 -4.02 -9.72 -10.48
C PHE A 309 -5.14 -9.75 -11.53
N GLN A 310 -4.79 -10.27 -12.71
CA GLN A 310 -5.67 -10.37 -13.86
C GLN A 310 -6.15 -11.81 -14.05
N SER A 311 -7.40 -11.97 -14.45
CA SER A 311 -8.00 -13.27 -14.71
C SER A 311 -8.99 -13.22 -15.87
N GLU A 312 -8.78 -14.04 -16.89
CA GLU A 312 -9.65 -14.16 -18.06
C GLU A 312 -10.86 -15.10 -17.82
N LEU A 313 -10.75 -15.99 -16.84
CA LEU A 313 -11.74 -17.05 -16.58
C LEU A 313 -12.40 -16.95 -15.21
N GLU A 314 -12.00 -15.95 -14.42
CA GLU A 314 -12.42 -15.72 -13.05
C GLU A 314 -12.07 -16.87 -12.07
N GLY A 315 -12.16 -16.57 -10.77
CA GLY A 315 -11.90 -17.56 -9.70
C GLY A 315 -10.43 -17.98 -9.54
N GLY A 316 -10.20 -18.91 -8.61
CA GLY A 316 -8.87 -19.39 -8.21
C GLY A 316 -8.96 -20.55 -7.22
N ASP A 317 -7.86 -20.83 -6.53
CA ASP A 317 -7.88 -21.73 -5.38
C ASP A 317 -8.42 -20.97 -4.15
N PHE A 318 -9.01 -21.70 -3.20
CA PHE A 318 -9.35 -21.15 -1.90
C PHE A 318 -8.55 -21.87 -0.83
N ILE A 319 -7.79 -21.11 -0.06
CA ILE A 319 -6.84 -21.61 0.93
C ILE A 319 -7.27 -21.18 2.32
N ALA A 320 -6.95 -21.98 3.32
CA ALA A 320 -6.95 -21.57 4.72
C ALA A 320 -5.54 -21.11 5.11
N ILE A 321 -5.46 -19.97 5.81
CA ILE A 321 -4.23 -19.32 6.26
C ILE A 321 -4.17 -19.34 7.79
N ASP A 322 -3.11 -19.92 8.33
CA ASP A 322 -2.78 -19.88 9.76
C ASP A 322 -2.08 -18.57 10.17
N HIS A 323 -2.82 -17.46 10.11
CA HIS A 323 -2.35 -16.12 10.48
C HIS A 323 -2.04 -15.94 11.99
N GLN A 324 -2.51 -16.89 12.80
CA GLN A 324 -2.30 -16.89 14.25
C GLN A 324 -0.87 -17.30 14.60
N ASN A 325 -0.30 -18.26 13.86
CA ASN A 325 1.06 -18.75 14.10
C ASN A 325 2.08 -18.23 13.08
N PHE A 326 1.66 -17.61 11.96
CA PHE A 326 2.52 -17.18 10.88
C PHE A 326 2.19 -15.77 10.37
N ILE A 327 3.21 -15.06 9.87
CA ILE A 327 3.04 -13.80 9.11
C ILE A 327 3.23 -13.98 7.60
N ASP A 328 3.81 -15.10 7.19
CA ASP A 328 4.02 -15.49 5.81
C ASP A 328 4.00 -17.01 5.68
N ILE A 329 3.90 -17.51 4.45
CA ILE A 329 3.78 -18.94 4.13
C ILE A 329 4.80 -19.82 4.85
N GLN A 330 6.04 -19.35 5.05
CA GLN A 330 7.10 -20.11 5.74
C GLN A 330 7.56 -19.47 7.05
N THR A 331 7.06 -18.30 7.42
CA THR A 331 7.61 -17.54 8.55
C THR A 331 6.67 -17.55 9.75
N PRO A 332 6.98 -18.35 10.79
CA PRO A 332 6.21 -18.32 12.02
C PRO A 332 6.44 -17.02 12.78
N ILE A 333 5.48 -16.64 13.63
CA ILE A 333 5.68 -15.60 14.63
C ILE A 333 6.75 -16.01 15.63
N ALA A 334 7.37 -15.03 16.30
CA ALA A 334 8.50 -15.28 17.18
C ALA A 334 8.17 -16.21 18.36
N SER A 335 6.95 -16.15 18.90
CA SER A 335 6.50 -17.05 19.96
C SER A 335 6.35 -18.51 19.50
N MET A 336 6.26 -18.73 18.19
CA MET A 336 6.15 -20.04 17.53
C MET A 336 7.43 -20.38 16.74
N ALA A 337 8.56 -19.77 17.10
CA ALA A 337 9.84 -20.00 16.44
C ALA A 337 10.18 -21.51 16.35
N GLY A 338 10.50 -21.95 15.13
CA GLY A 338 10.81 -23.36 14.83
C GLY A 338 9.61 -24.18 14.34
N MET A 339 8.39 -23.63 14.31
CA MET A 339 7.29 -24.22 13.56
C MET A 339 7.61 -24.19 12.05
N ALA A 340 7.35 -25.30 11.36
CA ALA A 340 7.54 -25.41 9.91
C ALA A 340 6.24 -25.11 9.18
N GLY A 341 6.32 -24.37 8.07
CA GLY A 341 5.19 -24.18 7.16
C GLY A 341 4.88 -25.44 6.31
N PRO A 342 3.97 -25.31 5.33
CA PRO A 342 3.33 -24.06 4.92
C PRO A 342 2.20 -23.62 5.85
N ALA A 343 2.07 -22.30 6.04
CA ALA A 343 0.93 -21.68 6.74
C ALA A 343 -0.38 -21.73 5.92
N GLN A 344 -0.27 -22.11 4.64
CA GLN A 344 -1.37 -22.18 3.69
C GLN A 344 -1.76 -23.63 3.44
N VAL A 345 -3.06 -23.91 3.41
CA VAL A 345 -3.61 -25.21 3.05
C VAL A 345 -4.78 -25.02 2.10
N SER A 346 -4.70 -25.58 0.89
CA SER A 346 -5.85 -25.60 -0.03
C SER A 346 -7.02 -26.30 0.64
N LEU A 347 -8.17 -25.64 0.61
CA LEU A 347 -9.42 -26.20 1.07
C LEU A 347 -10.17 -26.90 -0.06
N ALA A 348 -9.70 -26.80 -1.31
CA ALA A 348 -10.26 -27.54 -2.43
C ALA A 348 -10.00 -29.06 -2.28
N PRO A 349 -10.95 -29.93 -2.68
CA PRO A 349 -10.78 -31.38 -2.57
C PRO A 349 -9.62 -31.93 -3.43
N ALA A 350 -9.30 -31.23 -4.53
CA ALA A 350 -8.11 -31.40 -5.36
C ALA A 350 -7.51 -30.00 -5.60
N GLY A 351 -6.18 -29.90 -5.72
CA GLY A 351 -5.50 -28.62 -5.89
C GLY A 351 -5.96 -27.89 -7.16
N VAL A 352 -6.18 -26.58 -7.05
CA VAL A 352 -6.61 -25.72 -8.15
C VAL A 352 -5.39 -25.04 -8.78
N THR A 353 -5.41 -24.93 -10.10
CA THR A 353 -4.35 -24.29 -10.87
C THR A 353 -4.46 -22.78 -10.74
N THR A 354 -3.35 -22.09 -10.46
CA THR A 354 -3.32 -20.64 -10.18
C THR A 354 -2.39 -19.85 -11.11
N ASP A 355 -1.82 -20.48 -12.13
CA ASP A 355 -0.95 -19.85 -13.14
C ASP A 355 -1.72 -19.29 -14.36
N GLY A 356 -3.06 -19.29 -14.29
CA GLY A 356 -3.96 -18.93 -15.39
C GLY A 356 -4.34 -20.09 -16.31
N GLY A 357 -3.58 -21.19 -16.30
CA GLY A 357 -3.89 -22.39 -17.07
C GLY A 357 -5.12 -23.15 -16.55
N PRO A 358 -5.66 -24.10 -17.33
CA PRO A 358 -6.83 -24.85 -16.94
C PRO A 358 -6.63 -25.69 -15.68
N SER A 359 -7.70 -25.88 -14.91
CA SER A 359 -7.65 -26.65 -13.67
C SER A 359 -8.62 -27.82 -13.65
N LEU A 360 -8.11 -29.06 -13.58
CA LEU A 360 -8.93 -30.28 -13.45
C LEU A 360 -9.89 -30.24 -12.26
N ALA A 361 -9.51 -29.56 -11.18
CA ALA A 361 -10.34 -29.39 -9.98
C ALA A 361 -11.49 -28.38 -10.17
N GLY A 362 -11.58 -27.74 -11.35
CA GLY A 362 -12.42 -26.57 -11.58
C GLY A 362 -11.85 -25.32 -10.90
N ARG A 363 -12.65 -24.26 -10.87
CA ARG A 363 -12.28 -22.96 -10.28
C ARG A 363 -13.29 -22.56 -9.22
N TYR A 364 -12.83 -21.91 -8.16
CA TYR A 364 -13.69 -21.38 -7.10
C TYR A 364 -13.72 -19.86 -7.18
N ARG A 365 -14.92 -19.28 -7.20
CA ARG A 365 -15.07 -17.82 -7.26
C ARG A 365 -15.30 -17.18 -5.90
N ASP A 366 -15.98 -17.90 -5.01
CA ASP A 366 -16.36 -17.45 -3.67
C ASP A 366 -16.51 -18.63 -2.71
N ILE A 367 -16.27 -18.36 -1.43
CA ILE A 367 -16.47 -19.29 -0.33
C ILE A 367 -17.19 -18.59 0.82
N GLU A 368 -18.19 -19.27 1.38
CA GLU A 368 -18.88 -18.88 2.59
C GLU A 368 -18.87 -20.02 3.61
N PRO A 369 -18.13 -19.85 4.73
CA PRO A 369 -18.13 -20.81 5.82
C PRO A 369 -19.49 -20.88 6.54
N MET A 370 -19.99 -22.08 6.83
CA MET A 370 -21.30 -22.26 7.48
C MET A 370 -21.33 -21.80 8.94
N LEU A 371 -20.17 -21.80 9.63
CA LEU A 371 -19.98 -21.42 11.03
C LEU A 371 -20.97 -22.06 12.03
N ASP A 372 -21.52 -23.23 11.69
CA ASP A 372 -22.58 -23.93 12.43
C ASP A 372 -22.06 -25.12 13.27
N GLY A 373 -20.73 -25.31 13.36
CA GLY A 373 -20.13 -26.47 13.99
C GLY A 373 -19.64 -27.53 13.01
N THR A 374 -20.15 -27.54 11.77
CA THR A 374 -19.94 -28.64 10.82
C THR A 374 -18.66 -28.54 10.00
N GLY A 375 -18.04 -27.36 9.93
CA GLY A 375 -16.88 -27.11 9.07
C GLY A 375 -17.17 -27.18 7.56
N ARG A 376 -18.45 -27.18 7.17
CA ARG A 376 -18.87 -27.14 5.76
C ARG A 376 -18.77 -25.73 5.19
N TYR A 377 -18.74 -25.67 3.87
CA TYR A 377 -18.66 -24.44 3.09
C TYR A 377 -19.76 -24.42 2.04
N LEU A 378 -20.34 -23.24 1.80
CA LEU A 378 -21.04 -22.96 0.57
C LEU A 378 -20.03 -22.34 -0.39
N VAL A 379 -19.91 -22.90 -1.60
CA VAL A 379 -18.91 -22.47 -2.58
C VAL A 379 -19.58 -22.13 -3.90
N SER A 380 -19.11 -21.04 -4.51
CA SER A 380 -19.32 -20.80 -5.94
C SER A 380 -18.21 -21.50 -6.71
N TRP A 381 -18.57 -22.50 -7.49
CA TRP A 381 -17.63 -23.38 -8.18
C TRP A 381 -18.04 -23.60 -9.63
N SER A 382 -17.05 -23.55 -10.52
CA SER A 382 -17.18 -23.90 -11.93
C SER A 382 -16.41 -25.18 -12.19
N GLN A 383 -17.10 -26.19 -12.73
CA GLN A 383 -16.47 -27.42 -13.18
C GLN A 383 -15.49 -27.13 -14.33
N CYS A 384 -14.38 -27.89 -14.39
CA CYS A 384 -13.48 -27.84 -15.54
C CYS A 384 -14.16 -28.36 -16.80
N ARG A 385 -14.22 -27.51 -17.83
CA ARG A 385 -14.82 -27.80 -19.14
C ARG A 385 -13.93 -27.22 -20.23
N LEU A 386 -13.84 -27.90 -21.37
CA LEU A 386 -13.05 -27.47 -22.51
C LEU A 386 -13.93 -27.32 -23.75
N LEU A 387 -13.51 -26.47 -24.69
CA LEU A 387 -14.08 -26.32 -26.02
C LEU A 387 -13.18 -27.02 -27.05
N GLU A 388 -13.73 -28.06 -27.67
CA GLU A 388 -13.14 -28.67 -28.85
C GLU A 388 -13.63 -27.94 -30.11
N ASN A 389 -12.74 -27.72 -31.08
CA ASN A 389 -13.03 -26.99 -32.33
C ASN A 389 -13.57 -25.58 -32.08
N ALA A 390 -13.01 -24.87 -31.09
CA ALA A 390 -13.43 -23.51 -30.73
C ALA A 390 -13.43 -22.56 -31.94
N GLY A 391 -14.47 -21.72 -32.04
CA GLY A 391 -14.63 -20.79 -33.16
C GLY A 391 -15.09 -21.43 -34.48
N THR A 392 -15.43 -22.72 -34.49
CA THR A 392 -15.97 -23.42 -35.66
C THR A 392 -17.45 -23.81 -35.46
N PRO A 393 -18.21 -24.08 -36.54
CA PRO A 393 -19.59 -24.57 -36.43
C PRO A 393 -19.75 -25.92 -35.69
N ASP A 394 -18.66 -26.69 -35.57
CA ASP A 394 -18.64 -28.00 -34.90
C ASP A 394 -18.12 -27.92 -33.45
N GLN A 395 -18.09 -26.70 -32.87
CA GLN A 395 -17.68 -26.47 -31.49
C GLN A 395 -18.52 -27.29 -30.50
N ARG A 396 -17.86 -27.97 -29.57
CA ARG A 396 -18.53 -28.73 -28.50
C ARG A 396 -17.82 -28.62 -27.16
N ILE A 397 -18.61 -28.61 -26.09
CA ILE A 397 -18.10 -28.66 -24.71
C ILE A 397 -17.80 -30.11 -24.34
N ILE A 398 -16.59 -30.36 -23.86
CA ILE A 398 -16.13 -31.66 -23.37
C ILE A 398 -15.58 -31.54 -21.94
N PRO A 399 -15.64 -32.60 -21.11
CA PRO A 399 -15.08 -32.57 -19.76
C PRO A 399 -13.55 -32.54 -19.82
N CYS A 400 -12.92 -31.88 -18.85
CA CYS A 400 -11.47 -31.93 -18.74
C CYS A 400 -10.98 -33.34 -18.35
N THR A 401 -9.91 -33.77 -19.01
CA THR A 401 -9.08 -34.91 -18.61
C THR A 401 -7.62 -34.51 -18.72
N GLU A 402 -6.73 -35.22 -18.03
CA GLU A 402 -5.28 -34.96 -18.15
C GLU A 402 -4.79 -35.02 -19.61
N GLU A 403 -5.35 -35.92 -20.42
CA GLU A 403 -5.02 -36.07 -21.84
C GLU A 403 -5.47 -34.85 -22.67
N LEU A 404 -6.70 -34.38 -22.45
CA LEU A 404 -7.25 -33.24 -23.20
C LEU A 404 -6.63 -31.90 -22.79
N LEU A 405 -6.18 -31.76 -21.55
CA LEU A 405 -5.47 -30.57 -21.11
C LEU A 405 -4.06 -30.45 -21.70
N ALA A 406 -3.48 -31.55 -22.18
CA ALA A 406 -2.20 -31.55 -22.86
C ALA A 406 -2.33 -31.26 -24.37
N ASP A 407 -3.56 -31.19 -24.89
CA ASP A 407 -3.84 -30.94 -26.30
C ASP A 407 -3.92 -29.42 -26.57
N PRO A 408 -3.00 -28.85 -27.38
CA PRO A 408 -2.99 -27.42 -27.67
C PRO A 408 -4.17 -26.94 -28.52
N ASP A 409 -4.93 -27.85 -29.16
CA ASP A 409 -6.07 -27.50 -30.01
C ASP A 409 -7.39 -27.36 -29.21
N VAL A 410 -7.34 -27.53 -27.89
CA VAL A 410 -8.49 -27.44 -26.99
C VAL A 410 -8.29 -26.29 -25.99
N VAL A 411 -9.30 -25.44 -25.84
CA VAL A 411 -9.25 -24.27 -24.94
C VAL A 411 -10.25 -24.42 -23.79
N GLU A 412 -10.05 -23.71 -22.68
CA GLU A 412 -11.01 -23.73 -21.57
C GLU A 412 -12.34 -23.11 -22.01
N ALA A 413 -13.45 -23.74 -21.64
CA ALA A 413 -14.78 -23.20 -21.92
C ALA A 413 -15.10 -22.05 -20.96
N PRO A 414 -16.02 -21.13 -21.33
CA PRO A 414 -16.51 -20.11 -20.42
C PRO A 414 -16.93 -20.69 -19.06
N PRO A 415 -16.67 -19.97 -17.95
CA PRO A 415 -16.96 -20.48 -16.63
C PRO A 415 -18.45 -20.72 -16.42
N LEU A 416 -18.78 -21.71 -15.60
CA LEU A 416 -20.15 -22.11 -15.27
C LEU A 416 -20.30 -22.21 -13.75
N PHE A 417 -20.18 -21.07 -13.10
CA PHE A 417 -20.25 -20.96 -11.64
C PHE A 417 -21.67 -21.21 -11.15
N SER A 418 -21.83 -22.21 -10.29
CA SER A 418 -23.05 -22.46 -9.51
C SER A 418 -22.70 -22.72 -8.05
N LEU A 419 -23.72 -22.85 -7.20
CA LEU A 419 -23.54 -23.07 -5.77
C LEU A 419 -23.55 -24.53 -5.39
N TYR A 420 -22.57 -24.89 -4.57
CA TYR A 420 -22.41 -26.23 -4.03
C TYR A 420 -22.21 -26.16 -2.53
N LEU A 421 -22.86 -27.05 -1.80
CA LEU A 421 -22.49 -27.34 -0.42
C LEU A 421 -21.32 -28.31 -0.45
N TYR A 422 -20.18 -27.88 0.06
CA TYR A 422 -18.96 -28.65 0.15
C TYR A 422 -18.69 -29.08 1.60
N ASP A 423 -18.50 -30.38 1.80
CA ASP A 423 -18.05 -30.96 3.06
C ASP A 423 -16.59 -31.44 2.92
N PRO A 424 -15.62 -30.79 3.59
CA PRO A 424 -14.22 -31.16 3.51
C PRO A 424 -13.92 -32.51 4.18
N ASN A 425 -14.73 -32.97 5.13
CA ASN A 425 -14.49 -34.21 5.88
C ASN A 425 -14.78 -35.45 5.04
N THR A 426 -15.87 -35.39 4.26
CA THR A 426 -16.29 -36.47 3.35
C THR A 426 -15.82 -36.23 1.91
N LYS A 427 -15.30 -35.04 1.62
CA LYS A 427 -14.95 -34.55 0.26
C LYS A 427 -16.12 -34.63 -0.71
N THR A 428 -17.34 -34.37 -0.22
CA THR A 428 -18.55 -34.38 -1.04
C THR A 428 -18.96 -32.96 -1.41
N GLN A 429 -19.30 -32.76 -2.68
CA GLN A 429 -19.91 -31.54 -3.18
C GLN A 429 -21.33 -31.85 -3.65
N VAL A 430 -22.31 -31.12 -3.12
CA VAL A 430 -23.72 -31.28 -3.51
C VAL A 430 -24.22 -29.98 -4.14
N PRO A 431 -24.70 -30.00 -5.39
CA PRO A 431 -25.25 -28.79 -6.02
C PRO A 431 -26.51 -28.34 -5.29
N LEU A 432 -26.62 -27.04 -5.02
CA LEU A 432 -27.86 -26.44 -4.53
C LEU A 432 -28.88 -26.31 -5.66
N PHE A 433 -28.43 -26.11 -6.89
CA PHE A 433 -29.25 -26.11 -8.10
C PHE A 433 -28.37 -26.34 -9.34
N LEU A 434 -29.01 -26.66 -10.47
CA LEU A 434 -28.29 -26.90 -11.71
C LEU A 434 -27.65 -25.60 -12.23
N PRO A 435 -26.41 -25.65 -12.71
CA PRO A 435 -25.81 -24.51 -13.38
C PRO A 435 -26.55 -24.15 -14.68
N GLU A 436 -26.46 -22.88 -15.09
CA GLU A 436 -27.10 -22.33 -16.28
C GLU A 436 -26.06 -21.63 -17.16
N GLU A 437 -26.02 -21.96 -18.46
CA GLU A 437 -25.08 -21.34 -19.40
C GLU A 437 -25.35 -19.83 -19.54
N GLY A 438 -24.28 -19.03 -19.60
CA GLY A 438 -24.39 -17.57 -19.66
C GLY A 438 -24.67 -16.91 -18.32
N VAL A 439 -24.83 -17.68 -17.23
CA VAL A 439 -25.06 -17.18 -15.87
C VAL A 439 -23.94 -17.64 -14.95
N MET A 440 -23.39 -16.71 -14.17
CA MET A 440 -22.46 -16.97 -13.07
C MET A 440 -23.14 -16.67 -11.73
N VAL A 441 -22.98 -17.57 -10.77
CA VAL A 441 -23.47 -17.36 -9.40
C VAL A 441 -22.31 -16.99 -8.48
N THR A 442 -22.41 -15.86 -7.77
CA THR A 442 -21.31 -15.34 -6.92
C THR A 442 -21.79 -14.87 -5.55
N ASP A 443 -20.82 -14.53 -4.69
CA ASP A 443 -21.00 -13.91 -3.38
C ASP A 443 -22.10 -14.56 -2.52
N PRO A 444 -22.08 -15.91 -2.35
CA PRO A 444 -23.05 -16.57 -1.50
C PRO A 444 -22.84 -16.14 -0.04
N VAL A 445 -23.95 -15.98 0.70
CA VAL A 445 -23.95 -15.86 2.16
C VAL A 445 -25.03 -16.76 2.76
N VAL A 446 -24.80 -17.24 3.98
CA VAL A 446 -25.76 -18.05 4.72
C VAL A 446 -26.41 -17.24 5.83
N LEU A 447 -27.74 -17.33 5.94
CA LEU A 447 -28.50 -16.57 6.93
C LEU A 447 -28.66 -17.37 8.23
N LEU A 448 -27.52 -17.67 8.86
CA LEU A 448 -27.44 -18.36 10.13
C LEU A 448 -26.98 -17.43 11.25
N PRO A 449 -27.59 -17.53 12.45
CA PRO A 449 -27.04 -16.90 13.63
C PRO A 449 -25.65 -17.46 13.94
N THR A 450 -24.67 -16.57 14.10
CA THR A 450 -23.30 -16.87 14.48
C THR A 450 -22.94 -16.17 15.79
N THR A 451 -21.82 -16.57 16.39
CA THR A 451 -21.28 -15.87 17.55
C THR A 451 -20.83 -14.47 17.11
N ARG A 452 -21.33 -13.42 17.79
CA ARG A 452 -20.82 -12.06 17.59
C ARG A 452 -19.32 -12.03 17.89
N PRO A 453 -18.49 -11.46 17.01
CA PRO A 453 -17.11 -11.11 17.33
C PRO A 453 -17.01 -10.24 18.58
N ALA A 454 -15.82 -10.19 19.17
CA ALA A 454 -15.58 -9.29 20.29
C ALA A 454 -15.82 -7.82 19.88
N PHE A 455 -16.30 -7.02 20.84
CA PHE A 455 -16.49 -5.60 20.64
C PHE A 455 -15.25 -4.84 21.08
N ILE A 456 -14.70 -4.03 20.17
CA ILE A 456 -13.63 -3.06 20.45
C ILE A 456 -14.27 -1.67 20.44
N PRO A 457 -14.33 -0.97 21.59
CA PRO A 457 -14.85 0.40 21.63
C PRO A 457 -13.88 1.38 20.98
N ASP A 458 -14.43 2.46 20.42
CA ASP A 458 -13.63 3.59 19.96
C ASP A 458 -12.90 4.25 21.14
N GLY A 459 -11.64 4.65 20.93
CA GLY A 459 -10.86 5.29 21.98
C GLY A 459 -11.45 6.64 22.40
N ILE A 460 -11.67 6.83 23.71
CA ILE A 460 -12.22 8.08 24.25
C ILE A 460 -11.08 9.02 24.67
N PRO A 461 -11.02 10.27 24.16
CA PRO A 461 -10.02 11.26 24.57
C PRO A 461 -10.07 11.55 26.08
N GLY A 462 -8.91 11.48 26.74
CA GLY A 462 -8.75 11.66 28.18
C GLY A 462 -9.04 10.41 29.02
N VAL A 463 -9.45 9.30 28.38
CA VAL A 463 -9.66 8.00 29.02
C VAL A 463 -8.72 6.97 28.42
N ASP A 464 -8.87 6.70 27.12
CA ASP A 464 -8.08 5.69 26.39
C ASP A 464 -6.99 6.35 25.53
N LEU A 465 -7.25 7.58 25.06
CA LEU A 465 -6.35 8.37 24.22
C LEU A 465 -5.91 9.63 24.97
N ASP A 466 -4.69 10.11 24.72
CA ASP A 466 -4.23 11.38 25.27
C ASP A 466 -5.03 12.55 24.65
N ALA A 467 -5.76 13.29 25.48
CA ALA A 467 -6.63 14.37 25.00
C ALA A 467 -5.86 15.53 24.35
N ASN A 468 -4.62 15.79 24.75
CA ASN A 468 -3.80 16.83 24.14
C ASN A 468 -3.33 16.40 22.74
N LEU A 469 -2.88 15.15 22.59
CA LEU A 469 -2.50 14.61 21.28
C LEU A 469 -3.68 14.59 20.30
N VAL A 470 -4.88 14.24 20.80
CA VAL A 470 -6.11 14.31 20.00
C VAL A 470 -6.41 15.74 19.56
N ALA A 471 -6.31 16.72 20.48
CA ALA A 471 -6.56 18.13 20.18
C ALA A 471 -5.52 18.73 19.22
N GLU A 472 -4.27 18.25 19.28
CA GLU A 472 -3.19 18.62 18.36
C GLU A 472 -3.30 17.91 16.98
N GLY A 473 -4.16 16.90 16.84
CA GLY A 473 -4.32 16.14 15.60
C GLY A 473 -3.09 15.28 15.27
N VAL A 474 -2.44 14.71 16.29
CA VAL A 474 -1.21 13.91 16.17
C VAL A 474 -1.34 12.56 16.88
N GLY A 475 -0.57 11.57 16.43
CA GLY A 475 -0.26 10.36 17.20
C GLY A 475 1.22 10.32 17.55
N VAL A 476 1.67 9.23 18.18
CA VAL A 476 3.07 9.02 18.58
C VAL A 476 3.59 7.71 17.99
N VAL A 477 4.79 7.74 17.45
CA VAL A 477 5.55 6.55 17.05
C VAL A 477 6.65 6.30 18.06
N HIS A 478 6.82 5.05 18.48
CA HIS A 478 7.88 4.58 19.36
C HIS A 478 8.68 3.46 18.69
N ILE A 479 9.95 3.70 18.43
CA ILE A 479 10.91 2.71 17.94
C ILE A 479 11.82 2.32 19.11
N LYS A 480 11.81 1.04 19.52
CA LYS A 480 12.62 0.58 20.67
C LYS A 480 14.11 0.72 20.42
N SER A 481 14.59 0.46 19.21
CA SER A 481 15.92 0.92 18.77
C SER A 481 16.07 0.81 17.26
N VAL A 482 16.55 1.86 16.59
CA VAL A 482 16.99 1.78 15.19
C VAL A 482 18.26 0.93 15.04
N TYR A 483 18.95 0.58 16.13
CA TYR A 483 20.09 -0.34 16.08
C TYR A 483 19.67 -1.82 16.08
N ASP A 484 18.37 -2.08 16.32
CA ASP A 484 17.74 -3.37 16.10
C ASP A 484 17.38 -3.49 14.62
N LEU A 485 18.18 -4.22 13.86
CA LEU A 485 17.91 -4.52 12.45
C LEU A 485 17.62 -6.01 12.34
N ASP A 486 16.36 -6.39 12.20
CA ASP A 486 15.92 -7.78 12.14
C ASP A 486 16.33 -8.64 13.36
N GLY A 487 16.33 -8.05 14.56
CA GLY A 487 16.80 -8.72 15.78
C GLY A 487 18.33 -8.77 15.93
N VAL A 488 19.07 -8.07 15.06
CA VAL A 488 20.54 -8.01 15.09
C VAL A 488 21.00 -6.63 15.55
N ASP A 489 21.88 -6.60 16.55
CA ASP A 489 22.54 -5.37 17.02
C ASP A 489 23.60 -4.91 16.00
N ILE A 490 23.27 -3.91 15.18
CA ILE A 490 24.21 -3.37 14.19
C ILE A 490 25.38 -2.61 14.83
N THR A 491 25.30 -2.32 16.13
CA THR A 491 26.37 -1.67 16.90
C THR A 491 27.29 -2.66 17.61
N ALA A 492 27.12 -3.97 17.38
CA ALA A 492 27.97 -5.00 18.00
C ALA A 492 29.47 -4.75 17.80
N ALA A 493 29.88 -4.24 16.64
CA ALA A 493 31.29 -3.89 16.37
C ALA A 493 31.81 -2.72 17.22
N ALA A 494 30.92 -1.86 17.72
CA ALA A 494 31.21 -0.77 18.65
C ALA A 494 30.99 -1.17 20.12
N GLY A 495 30.82 -2.45 20.43
CA GLY A 495 30.57 -2.96 21.79
C GLY A 495 29.07 -3.02 22.16
N GLY A 496 28.17 -2.89 21.19
CA GLY A 496 26.72 -3.06 21.33
C GLY A 496 26.00 -1.84 21.93
N ILE A 497 24.66 -1.91 21.96
CA ILE A 497 23.78 -0.81 22.41
C ILE A 497 24.18 -0.27 23.79
N THR A 498 24.59 -1.15 24.71
CA THR A 498 25.00 -0.72 26.06
C THR A 498 26.25 0.16 26.08
N THR A 499 27.15 -0.02 25.11
CA THR A 499 28.36 0.80 24.95
C THR A 499 28.04 2.09 24.19
N VAL A 500 27.23 2.00 23.13
CA VAL A 500 26.85 3.16 22.31
C VAL A 500 26.02 4.18 23.09
N ARG A 501 25.19 3.71 24.03
CA ARG A 501 24.34 4.58 24.86
C ARG A 501 25.06 5.26 26.03
N ASP A 502 26.27 4.80 26.38
CA ASP A 502 27.06 5.35 27.48
C ASP A 502 27.92 6.51 26.97
N PRO A 503 27.61 7.78 27.33
CA PRO A 503 28.33 8.93 26.82
C PRO A 503 29.80 8.98 27.30
N ALA A 504 30.20 8.27 28.35
CA ALA A 504 31.61 8.19 28.74
C ALA A 504 32.43 7.29 27.81
N GLN A 505 31.79 6.40 27.05
CA GLN A 505 32.42 5.45 26.13
C GLN A 505 32.23 5.86 24.67
N THR A 506 31.10 6.46 24.34
CA THR A 506 30.71 6.81 22.97
C THR A 506 30.28 8.28 22.91
N THR A 507 31.04 9.10 22.18
CA THR A 507 30.64 10.47 21.85
C THR A 507 29.51 10.49 20.84
N ALA A 508 28.76 11.59 20.77
CA ALA A 508 27.67 11.70 19.81
C ALA A 508 28.15 11.50 18.36
N ALA A 509 29.33 11.99 17.98
CA ALA A 509 29.91 11.83 16.64
C ALA A 509 30.24 10.37 16.27
N GLN A 510 30.39 9.48 17.26
CA GLN A 510 30.64 8.04 17.05
C GLN A 510 29.35 7.23 16.91
N ARG A 511 28.18 7.82 17.20
CA ARG A 511 26.88 7.14 17.05
C ARG A 511 26.50 7.02 15.57
N PRO A 512 26.12 5.82 15.07
CA PRO A 512 25.78 5.65 13.66
C PRO A 512 24.57 6.46 13.20
N ALA A 513 23.46 6.35 13.94
CA ALA A 513 22.21 7.06 13.68
C ALA A 513 22.07 8.24 14.64
N ARG A 514 21.61 9.39 14.11
CA ARG A 514 21.49 10.64 14.84
C ARG A 514 20.10 11.26 14.78
N PHE A 515 19.41 11.10 13.66
CA PHE A 515 18.08 11.65 13.46
C PHE A 515 17.18 10.68 12.69
N LEU A 516 15.88 10.88 12.80
CA LEU A 516 14.87 10.36 11.88
C LEU A 516 14.32 11.51 11.05
N ARG A 517 14.11 11.27 9.75
CA ARG A 517 13.28 12.11 8.88
C ARG A 517 11.94 11.43 8.68
N ILE A 518 10.85 12.19 8.79
CA ILE A 518 9.48 11.71 8.57
C ILE A 518 9.01 12.23 7.20
N LEU A 519 8.46 11.36 6.37
CA LEU A 519 8.07 11.66 4.99
C LEU A 519 6.59 11.34 4.77
N LYS A 520 5.89 12.19 4.02
CA LYS A 520 4.54 11.93 3.52
C LYS A 520 4.58 11.78 2.00
N PRO A 521 4.08 10.68 1.42
CA PRO A 521 3.87 10.63 -0.03
C PRO A 521 2.84 11.68 -0.44
N VAL A 522 3.11 12.36 -1.55
CA VAL A 522 2.17 13.33 -2.11
C VAL A 522 1.17 12.60 -2.99
N SER A 523 -0.10 12.74 -2.64
CA SER A 523 -1.22 12.14 -3.36
C SER A 523 -1.41 12.79 -4.73
N MET A 524 -1.75 11.98 -5.73
CA MET A 524 -1.83 12.41 -7.13
C MET A 524 -3.29 12.70 -7.53
N PRO A 525 -3.58 13.89 -8.11
CA PRO A 525 -4.88 14.14 -8.72
C PRO A 525 -5.03 13.36 -10.03
N ASP A 526 -6.26 13.27 -10.52
CA ASP A 526 -6.54 12.95 -11.92
C ASP A 526 -6.25 14.14 -12.86
N ASP A 527 -6.24 13.86 -14.16
CA ASP A 527 -5.92 14.85 -15.20
C ASP A 527 -7.05 15.89 -15.37
N ASP A 528 -8.29 15.60 -14.95
CA ASP A 528 -9.40 16.56 -14.96
C ASP A 528 -9.25 17.63 -13.86
N VAL A 529 -8.62 17.26 -12.74
CA VAL A 529 -8.27 18.16 -11.65
C VAL A 529 -6.99 18.93 -11.97
N TYR A 530 -5.94 18.23 -12.43
CA TYR A 530 -4.66 18.85 -12.81
C TYR A 530 -3.78 17.96 -13.68
N ASP A 531 -3.72 18.26 -14.97
CA ASP A 531 -2.84 17.59 -15.95
C ASP A 531 -1.44 18.22 -15.99
N PHE A 532 -0.39 17.40 -15.93
CA PHE A 532 1.01 17.83 -15.98
C PHE A 532 1.95 16.72 -16.50
N ASP A 533 3.00 17.10 -17.23
CA ASP A 533 3.93 16.14 -17.80
C ASP A 533 4.77 15.38 -16.75
N ASN A 534 5.05 14.12 -17.05
CA ASN A 534 5.85 13.22 -16.22
C ASN A 534 7.30 13.69 -15.97
N SER A 535 7.81 14.68 -16.71
CA SER A 535 9.06 15.38 -16.44
C SER A 535 9.06 16.07 -15.08
N ALA A 536 7.89 16.38 -14.50
CA ALA A 536 7.81 16.94 -13.15
C ALA A 536 8.46 16.03 -12.07
N PHE A 537 8.46 14.70 -12.28
CA PHE A 537 9.16 13.76 -11.40
C PHE A 537 10.69 13.78 -11.57
N GLY A 538 11.23 14.54 -12.52
CA GLY A 538 12.64 14.56 -12.86
C GLY A 538 13.12 13.27 -13.52
N PHE A 539 14.36 12.85 -13.25
CA PHE A 539 14.96 11.68 -13.91
C PHE A 539 14.52 10.32 -13.32
N SER A 540 13.68 10.29 -12.28
CA SER A 540 13.17 9.05 -11.72
C SER A 540 11.82 9.23 -11.03
N GLN A 541 10.82 8.47 -11.50
CA GLN A 541 9.50 8.35 -10.87
C GLN A 541 9.48 7.36 -9.69
N ALA A 542 10.56 6.60 -9.47
CA ALA A 542 10.60 5.48 -8.51
C ALA A 542 10.54 5.90 -7.02
N PHE A 543 10.44 7.20 -6.74
CA PHE A 543 10.30 7.77 -5.41
C PHE A 543 8.93 8.42 -5.18
N GLY A 544 8.21 8.74 -6.27
CA GLY A 544 7.07 9.64 -6.24
C GLY A 544 7.45 11.04 -5.76
N MET A 545 6.44 11.91 -5.67
CA MET A 545 6.57 13.20 -5.00
C MET A 545 6.43 13.02 -3.48
N GLN A 546 7.25 13.73 -2.69
CA GLN A 546 7.31 13.57 -1.24
C GLN A 546 7.41 14.91 -0.51
N ASP A 547 6.66 15.03 0.58
CA ASP A 547 6.80 16.11 1.56
C ASP A 547 7.59 15.61 2.77
N ILE A 548 8.46 16.45 3.33
CA ILE A 548 9.13 16.17 4.61
C ILE A 548 8.28 16.77 5.74
N LEU A 549 7.85 15.93 6.69
CA LEU A 549 7.03 16.35 7.84
C LEU A 549 7.88 16.90 9.00
N GLY A 550 9.15 16.50 9.07
CA GLY A 550 10.11 16.99 10.03
C GLY A 550 11.14 15.95 10.48
N TYR A 551 11.92 16.35 11.47
CA TYR A 551 13.06 15.66 12.04
C TYR A 551 12.91 15.49 13.53
N VAL A 552 13.39 14.35 14.04
CA VAL A 552 13.52 14.10 15.47
C VAL A 552 14.86 13.45 15.79
N PRO A 553 15.41 13.68 16.99
CA PRO A 553 16.65 13.04 17.40
C PRO A 553 16.44 11.54 17.62
N VAL A 554 17.48 10.76 17.33
CA VAL A 554 17.63 9.38 17.79
C VAL A 554 18.42 9.40 19.10
N GLU A 555 17.84 8.80 20.14
CA GLU A 555 18.46 8.77 21.47
C GLU A 555 19.71 7.86 21.48
N PRO A 556 20.61 7.96 22.47
CA PRO A 556 21.89 7.23 22.44
C PRO A 556 21.80 5.70 22.37
N ASP A 557 20.73 5.09 22.87
CA ASP A 557 20.46 3.65 22.73
C ASP A 557 19.79 3.26 21.39
N GLY A 558 19.64 4.23 20.48
CA GLY A 558 18.98 4.07 19.19
C GLY A 558 17.46 4.21 19.27
N SER A 559 16.87 4.37 20.45
CA SER A 559 15.42 4.54 20.56
C SER A 559 14.94 5.91 20.09
N ALA A 560 13.68 5.99 19.66
CA ALA A 560 13.03 7.25 19.28
C ALA A 560 11.54 7.19 19.64
N MET A 561 11.00 8.27 20.20
CA MET A 561 9.57 8.39 20.52
C MET A 561 9.08 9.80 20.22
N PHE A 562 8.23 9.94 19.21
CA PHE A 562 7.96 11.23 18.57
C PHE A 562 6.53 11.37 18.04
N LYS A 563 6.06 12.62 17.98
CA LYS A 563 4.77 12.97 17.38
C LYS A 563 4.82 12.84 15.86
N VAL A 564 3.71 12.43 15.26
CA VAL A 564 3.47 12.43 13.81
C VAL A 564 2.06 12.97 13.53
N PRO A 565 1.81 13.66 12.41
CA PRO A 565 0.45 14.01 11.99
C PRO A 565 -0.41 12.75 11.91
N ALA A 566 -1.61 12.80 12.49
CA ALA A 566 -2.55 11.69 12.42
C ALA A 566 -3.33 11.71 11.11
N ASN A 567 -3.97 10.59 10.77
CA ASN A 567 -4.85 10.46 9.60
C ASN A 567 -4.17 10.78 8.25
N VAL A 568 -2.86 10.53 8.16
CA VAL A 568 -2.08 10.61 6.91
C VAL A 568 -1.18 9.38 6.80
N ALA A 569 -0.89 8.96 5.56
CA ALA A 569 0.19 8.03 5.31
C ALA A 569 1.55 8.70 5.53
N PHE A 570 2.47 7.99 6.17
CA PHE A 570 3.86 8.44 6.31
C PHE A 570 4.86 7.29 6.33
N THR A 571 6.12 7.63 6.08
CA THR A 571 7.28 6.75 6.19
C THR A 571 8.41 7.44 6.95
N ILE A 572 9.49 6.70 7.24
CA ILE A 572 10.63 7.21 8.01
C ILE A 572 11.97 6.85 7.35
N GLN A 573 12.97 7.72 7.53
CA GLN A 573 14.35 7.48 7.13
C GLN A 573 15.30 7.70 8.32
N VAL A 574 16.27 6.80 8.50
CA VAL A 574 17.32 6.93 9.51
C VAL A 574 18.50 7.72 8.94
N LEU A 575 18.92 8.77 9.64
CA LEU A 575 19.95 9.71 9.19
C LEU A 575 21.20 9.66 10.07
N ASP A 576 22.34 9.96 9.46
CA ASP A 576 23.59 10.18 10.17
C ASP A 576 23.68 11.60 10.77
N GLY A 577 24.82 11.90 11.39
CA GLY A 577 25.07 13.23 11.97
C GLY A 577 25.18 14.34 10.94
N GLU A 578 25.29 14.01 9.64
CA GLU A 578 25.28 14.98 8.56
C GLU A 578 23.87 15.17 7.95
N GLY A 579 22.82 14.60 8.57
CA GLY A 579 21.45 14.70 8.06
C GLY A 579 21.18 13.90 6.78
N LYS A 580 22.12 13.05 6.36
CA LYS A 580 22.00 12.22 5.16
C LYS A 580 21.44 10.85 5.52
N ARG A 581 20.59 10.30 4.65
CA ARG A 581 20.06 8.94 4.85
C ARG A 581 21.18 7.92 4.87
N ILE A 582 21.18 7.09 5.91
CA ILE A 582 22.14 5.98 6.04
C ILE A 582 21.71 4.83 5.14
N ASN A 583 22.50 4.55 4.08
CA ASN A 583 22.16 3.54 3.08
C ASN A 583 22.05 2.08 3.58
N SER A 584 22.61 1.74 4.75
CA SER A 584 22.43 0.41 5.34
C SER A 584 21.00 0.19 5.85
N PHE A 585 20.28 1.27 6.15
CA PHE A 585 18.85 1.25 6.34
C PHE A 585 18.18 1.39 4.99
N GLN A 586 17.38 0.40 4.63
CA GLN A 586 16.59 0.47 3.41
C GLN A 586 15.47 1.52 3.58
N ARG A 587 14.93 2.01 2.47
CA ARG A 587 13.74 2.86 2.52
C ARG A 587 12.59 2.08 3.15
N HIS A 588 11.90 2.69 4.11
CA HIS A 588 10.69 2.13 4.67
C HIS A 588 9.54 2.35 3.69
N ASN A 589 9.29 1.38 2.80
CA ASN A 589 8.30 1.51 1.74
C ASN A 589 6.89 1.05 2.14
N ASN A 590 6.68 0.61 3.39
CA ASN A 590 5.34 0.37 3.92
C ASN A 590 4.77 1.68 4.49
N LEU A 591 3.54 2.02 4.14
CA LEU A 591 2.90 3.24 4.61
C LEU A 591 2.32 3.03 6.01
N LEU A 592 2.85 3.78 6.98
CA LEU A 592 2.32 3.85 8.33
C LEU A 592 1.21 4.89 8.40
N GLN A 593 0.28 4.69 9.33
CA GLN A 593 -0.70 5.69 9.73
C GLN A 593 -0.90 5.61 11.25
N VAL A 594 -1.45 6.67 11.84
CA VAL A 594 -1.93 6.66 13.22
C VAL A 594 -3.23 7.45 13.34
N LYS A 595 -4.11 7.03 14.26
CA LYS A 595 -5.26 7.80 14.73
C LYS A 595 -4.78 8.92 15.69
N PRO A 596 -5.49 10.07 15.80
CA PRO A 596 -5.16 11.07 16.80
C PRO A 596 -5.13 10.46 18.22
N GLY A 597 -4.06 10.73 18.97
CA GLY A 597 -3.82 10.19 20.31
C GLY A 597 -3.33 8.73 20.36
N GLU A 598 -3.19 8.04 19.24
CA GLU A 598 -2.64 6.68 19.19
C GLU A 598 -1.14 6.67 19.49
N VAL A 599 -0.68 5.62 20.17
CA VAL A 599 0.75 5.29 20.27
C VAL A 599 1.03 4.02 19.49
N ARG A 600 1.84 4.15 18.44
CA ARG A 600 2.30 3.05 17.59
C ARG A 600 3.72 2.64 17.98
N GLN A 601 3.96 1.35 18.15
CA GLN A 601 5.29 0.84 18.54
C GLN A 601 5.88 -0.12 17.50
N CYS A 602 7.18 0.00 17.26
CA CYS A 602 8.01 -0.95 16.52
C CYS A 602 9.24 -1.34 17.38
N ASN A 603 9.70 -2.60 17.31
CA ASN A 603 10.94 -2.97 18.01
C ASN A 603 12.20 -2.42 17.32
N GLY A 604 12.24 -2.44 15.99
CA GLY A 604 13.41 -2.07 15.23
C GLY A 604 13.14 -1.74 13.77
N CYS A 605 14.22 -1.65 13.01
CA CYS A 605 14.23 -1.52 11.56
C CYS A 605 14.38 -2.89 10.89
N HIS A 606 14.22 -2.91 9.56
CA HIS A 606 14.21 -4.15 8.79
C HIS A 606 15.03 -4.00 7.50
N THR A 607 15.66 -5.09 7.05
CA THR A 607 16.27 -5.14 5.71
C THR A 607 15.22 -5.43 4.63
N ALA A 608 15.53 -5.12 3.37
CA ALA A 608 14.61 -5.32 2.24
C ALA A 608 14.31 -6.80 1.94
N THR A 609 15.10 -7.71 2.48
CA THR A 609 14.99 -9.16 2.25
C THR A 609 14.70 -9.93 3.53
N SER A 610 14.50 -9.22 4.64
CA SER A 610 14.18 -9.92 5.88
C SER A 610 12.77 -10.47 5.83
N LEU A 611 12.57 -11.55 6.55
CA LEU A 611 11.31 -12.24 6.69
C LEU A 611 10.79 -12.11 8.13
N ALA A 612 11.47 -11.33 8.98
CA ALA A 612 11.10 -11.20 10.37
C ALA A 612 9.75 -10.46 10.49
N PRO A 613 8.86 -10.89 11.40
CA PRO A 613 7.72 -10.06 11.77
C PRO A 613 8.22 -8.71 12.28
N HIS A 614 7.61 -7.61 11.86
CA HIS A 614 7.83 -6.27 12.42
C HIS A 614 6.58 -5.38 12.27
N GLY A 615 6.42 -4.39 13.14
CA GLY A 615 5.21 -3.58 13.29
C GLY A 615 4.01 -4.29 13.93
N ARG A 616 4.06 -5.59 14.24
CA ARG A 616 2.99 -6.38 14.87
C ARG A 616 3.46 -6.93 16.22
N GLN A 617 3.04 -6.29 17.31
CA GLN A 617 3.56 -6.52 18.66
C GLN A 617 3.41 -7.96 19.16
N ASP A 618 2.36 -8.68 18.78
CA ASP A 618 2.12 -10.08 19.16
C ASP A 618 2.88 -11.09 18.30
N ALA A 619 3.45 -10.66 17.16
CA ALA A 619 4.19 -11.51 16.25
C ALA A 619 5.72 -11.39 16.37
N GLU A 620 6.21 -10.24 16.81
CA GLU A 620 7.63 -9.89 16.86
C GLU A 620 8.44 -10.62 17.95
N ALA A 621 9.74 -10.78 17.68
CA ALA A 621 10.70 -11.17 18.71
C ALA A 621 10.87 -10.01 19.71
N PRO A 622 11.24 -10.29 20.97
CA PRO A 622 11.58 -9.23 21.92
C PRO A 622 12.68 -8.33 21.37
N SER A 623 12.53 -7.01 21.55
CA SER A 623 13.56 -6.05 21.12
C SER A 623 14.91 -6.38 21.75
N ILE A 624 15.98 -6.19 20.99
CA ILE A 624 17.35 -6.36 21.48
C ILE A 624 17.79 -5.24 22.43
N ASN A 625 17.08 -4.11 22.46
CA ASN A 625 17.37 -3.03 23.39
C ASN A 625 16.77 -3.38 24.77
N PRO A 626 17.59 -3.75 25.77
CA PRO A 626 17.09 -4.19 27.06
C PRO A 626 16.52 -3.05 27.91
N GLY A 627 16.66 -1.79 27.46
CA GLY A 627 16.29 -0.60 28.22
C GLY A 627 17.15 -0.40 29.47
N ALA A 628 16.61 0.33 30.43
CA ALA A 628 17.28 0.65 31.68
C ALA A 628 17.42 -0.59 32.57
N PRO A 629 18.61 -0.82 33.17
CA PRO A 629 18.86 -2.03 33.96
C PRO A 629 18.20 -2.02 35.34
N THR A 630 17.78 -0.87 35.85
CA THR A 630 17.17 -0.72 37.18
C THR A 630 16.31 0.55 37.25
N THR A 631 15.37 0.58 38.19
CA THR A 631 14.48 1.72 38.47
C THR A 631 15.17 2.78 39.34
N GLY A 632 14.86 4.04 39.10
CA GLY A 632 15.14 5.18 39.98
C GLY A 632 16.53 5.81 39.84
N VAL A 633 17.29 5.45 38.80
CA VAL A 633 18.60 6.04 38.48
C VAL A 633 18.67 6.36 36.99
N SER A 634 19.52 7.31 36.60
CA SER A 634 19.80 7.58 35.19
C SER A 634 20.58 6.43 34.55
N PHE A 635 20.64 6.41 33.22
CA PHE A 635 21.55 5.52 32.51
C PHE A 635 23.00 5.83 32.89
N PRO A 636 23.93 4.85 32.76
CA PRO A 636 25.33 5.08 33.11
C PRO A 636 25.89 6.35 32.46
N ASN A 637 26.47 7.23 33.28
CA ASN A 637 27.10 8.49 32.87
C ASN A 637 26.17 9.51 32.17
N THR A 638 24.85 9.32 32.26
CA THR A 638 23.89 10.27 31.71
C THR A 638 23.34 11.24 32.75
N GLU A 639 22.76 12.35 32.27
CA GLU A 639 22.17 13.42 33.08
C GLU A 639 21.30 12.87 34.23
N PRO A 640 21.63 13.17 35.50
CA PRO A 640 20.93 12.62 36.66
C PRO A 640 19.44 12.95 36.73
N ALA A 641 19.00 14.03 36.07
CA ALA A 641 17.59 14.42 35.98
C ALA A 641 16.77 13.44 35.10
N LEU A 642 17.42 12.72 34.19
CA LEU A 642 16.80 11.72 33.31
C LEU A 642 16.84 10.34 33.98
N PHE A 643 16.18 10.21 35.13
CA PHE A 643 16.05 8.94 35.84
C PHE A 643 15.12 7.98 35.09
N ALA A 644 15.46 6.69 35.08
CA ALA A 644 14.75 5.66 34.33
C ALA A 644 14.02 4.67 35.24
N ASP A 645 12.93 4.09 34.75
CA ASP A 645 12.33 2.88 35.28
C ASP A 645 12.88 1.66 34.55
N MET A 646 13.07 0.53 35.26
CA MET A 646 13.62 -0.69 34.68
C MET A 646 12.88 -1.10 33.39
N GLY A 647 13.63 -1.32 32.32
CA GLY A 647 13.11 -1.70 31.00
C GLY A 647 12.71 -0.53 30.08
N GLU A 648 12.70 0.72 30.55
CA GLU A 648 12.49 1.88 29.68
C GLU A 648 13.65 2.05 28.70
N THR A 649 13.36 2.36 27.44
CA THR A 649 14.36 2.90 26.51
C THR A 649 14.66 4.36 26.85
N MET A 650 15.75 4.91 26.33
CA MET A 650 16.09 6.33 26.55
C MET A 650 14.99 7.26 26.01
N ALA A 651 14.33 6.92 24.90
CA ALA A 651 13.20 7.67 24.37
C ALA A 651 11.95 7.60 25.26
N GLN A 652 11.71 6.47 25.93
CA GLN A 652 10.63 6.37 26.92
C GLN A 652 10.91 7.23 28.15
N VAL A 653 12.16 7.22 28.66
CA VAL A 653 12.59 8.12 29.75
C VAL A 653 12.37 9.58 29.37
N TRP A 654 12.82 9.97 28.18
CA TRP A 654 12.62 11.32 27.67
C TRP A 654 11.13 11.67 27.64
N THR A 655 10.32 10.81 27.03
CA THR A 655 8.88 11.04 26.85
C THR A 655 8.14 11.17 28.18
N ARG A 656 8.48 10.35 29.18
CA ARG A 656 7.85 10.43 30.50
C ARG A 656 8.15 11.74 31.22
N ILE A 657 9.32 12.33 31.00
CA ILE A 657 9.78 13.53 31.71
C ILE A 657 9.39 14.81 30.95
N ASN A 658 9.56 14.81 29.63
CA ASN A 658 9.47 16.00 28.77
C ASN A 658 8.33 15.94 27.75
N GLY A 659 7.62 14.81 27.65
CA GLY A 659 6.68 14.54 26.55
C GLY A 659 7.39 13.98 25.29
N PRO A 660 6.63 13.40 24.36
CA PRO A 660 7.18 12.85 23.13
C PRO A 660 7.86 13.94 22.30
N ARG A 661 8.94 13.59 21.58
CA ARG A 661 9.67 14.54 20.72
C ARG A 661 8.70 15.17 19.72
N THR A 662 8.68 16.50 19.68
CA THR A 662 7.97 17.25 18.63
C THR A 662 8.91 17.39 17.43
N PRO A 663 8.48 17.06 16.20
CA PRO A 663 9.32 17.24 15.03
C PRO A 663 9.72 18.71 14.81
N SER A 664 10.85 18.92 14.14
CA SER A 664 11.30 20.22 13.63
C SER A 664 11.52 20.12 12.12
N LEU A 665 11.34 21.20 11.36
CA LEU A 665 11.76 21.23 9.94
C LEU A 665 13.27 21.44 9.77
N ASP A 666 13.94 21.83 10.85
CA ASP A 666 15.38 21.99 10.94
C ASP A 666 16.04 20.77 11.59
N ILE A 667 17.32 20.58 11.30
CA ILE A 667 18.13 19.59 12.01
C ILE A 667 18.80 20.30 13.18
N VAL A 668 18.43 19.92 14.40
CA VAL A 668 18.93 20.53 15.64
C VAL A 668 19.47 19.44 16.55
N PHE A 669 20.72 19.58 16.98
CA PHE A 669 21.33 18.71 17.96
C PHE A 669 21.78 19.47 19.19
N ASP A 670 21.31 19.00 20.34
CA ASP A 670 21.82 19.34 21.66
C ASP A 670 22.19 18.05 22.41
N ASP A 671 23.30 18.06 23.14
CA ASP A 671 23.67 16.94 24.01
C ASP A 671 22.89 17.00 25.33
N GLU A 672 21.71 16.40 25.30
CA GLU A 672 20.79 16.33 26.43
C GLU A 672 21.08 15.16 27.38
N TRP A 673 21.99 14.26 27.02
CA TRP A 673 22.20 13.01 27.75
C TRP A 673 23.48 12.97 28.55
N THR A 674 24.58 13.59 28.10
CA THR A 674 25.87 13.50 28.80
C THR A 674 25.82 14.21 30.16
N ASP A 675 26.19 13.53 31.25
CA ASP A 675 26.42 14.18 32.54
C ASP A 675 27.69 15.07 32.46
N PRO A 676 27.57 16.41 32.62
CA PRO A 676 28.70 17.32 32.54
C PRO A 676 29.77 17.09 33.62
N ASN A 677 29.45 16.36 34.69
CA ASN A 677 30.41 15.97 35.74
C ASN A 677 31.26 14.77 35.33
N VAL A 678 30.83 13.97 34.35
CA VAL A 678 31.58 12.82 33.83
C VAL A 678 32.48 13.26 32.68
N ARG A 679 31.94 14.01 31.72
CA ARG A 679 32.71 14.67 30.66
C ARG A 679 31.98 15.89 30.12
N ALA A 680 32.67 16.74 29.35
CA ALA A 680 32.02 17.83 28.64
C ALA A 680 30.99 17.30 27.63
N LYS A 681 29.85 18.00 27.57
CA LYS A 681 28.81 17.78 26.56
C LYS A 681 29.38 17.94 25.15
N ASP A 682 28.88 17.14 24.22
CA ASP A 682 29.22 17.28 22.80
C ASP A 682 28.70 18.62 22.25
N PRO A 683 29.40 19.22 21.27
CA PRO A 683 28.98 20.51 20.70
C PRO A 683 27.60 20.44 20.07
N SER A 684 26.73 21.38 20.44
CA SER A 684 25.45 21.61 19.77
C SER A 684 25.66 22.18 18.37
N PHE A 685 24.73 21.88 17.47
CA PHE A 685 24.65 22.50 16.15
C PHE A 685 23.20 22.55 15.68
N ALA A 686 22.90 23.48 14.79
CA ALA A 686 21.62 23.58 14.13
C ALA A 686 21.80 23.98 12.67
N TRP A 687 21.01 23.39 11.80
CA TRP A 687 20.97 23.72 10.38
C TRP A 687 19.56 24.16 10.04
N GLN A 688 19.40 25.48 10.01
CA GLN A 688 18.10 26.11 9.97
C GLN A 688 17.79 26.61 8.56
N PHE A 689 16.56 26.43 8.12
CA PHE A 689 16.10 27.10 6.90
C PHE A 689 16.10 28.62 7.03
N ALA A 690 16.05 29.15 8.27
CA ALA A 690 16.25 30.58 8.53
C ALA A 690 17.65 31.10 8.12
N ASP A 691 18.64 30.20 7.99
CA ASP A 691 20.00 30.55 7.56
C ASP A 691 20.18 30.44 6.03
N LEU A 692 19.13 30.06 5.28
CA LEU A 692 19.16 30.08 3.82
C LEU A 692 19.19 31.53 3.31
N THR A 693 20.04 31.77 2.32
CA THR A 693 20.07 33.04 1.58
C THR A 693 19.12 33.03 0.39
N THR A 694 18.53 31.87 0.07
CA THR A 694 17.51 31.64 -0.95
C THR A 694 16.17 31.29 -0.30
N ALA A 695 15.13 31.06 -1.11
CA ALA A 695 13.80 30.73 -0.60
C ALA A 695 13.81 29.42 0.22
N ALA A 696 13.21 29.46 1.41
CA ALA A 696 12.99 28.27 2.22
C ALA A 696 11.84 27.43 1.64
N PRO A 697 11.95 26.08 1.63
CA PRO A 697 10.94 25.18 1.08
C PRO A 697 9.74 24.95 2.03
N THR A 698 9.42 25.93 2.87
CA THR A 698 8.35 25.83 3.88
C THR A 698 7.87 27.22 4.32
N SER A 699 6.76 27.26 5.05
CA SER A 699 6.20 28.50 5.59
C SER A 699 7.01 29.00 6.80
N ALA A 700 7.09 30.32 6.96
CA ALA A 700 7.75 30.94 8.12
C ALA A 700 7.12 30.54 9.47
N ALA A 701 5.82 30.22 9.49
CA ALA A 701 5.15 29.73 10.69
C ALA A 701 5.74 28.41 11.17
N CYS A 702 5.97 27.46 10.24
CA CYS A 702 6.54 26.16 10.53
C CYS A 702 8.01 26.17 10.95
N LEU A 703 8.74 27.24 10.64
CA LEU A 703 10.10 27.45 11.16
C LEU A 703 10.10 27.88 12.64
N SER A 704 9.02 28.54 13.08
CA SER A 704 8.90 29.05 14.45
C SER A 704 8.21 28.08 15.40
N ASP A 705 7.19 27.37 14.92
CA ASP A 705 6.37 26.46 15.70
C ASP A 705 5.86 25.34 14.80
N TRP A 706 6.24 24.10 15.12
CA TRP A 706 5.82 22.94 14.35
C TRP A 706 4.40 22.53 14.73
N ASN A 707 3.57 22.21 13.74
CA ASN A 707 2.26 21.59 13.93
C ASN A 707 2.01 20.51 12.88
N ASN A 708 0.87 19.83 12.97
CA ASN A 708 0.52 18.71 12.10
C ASN A 708 0.34 19.07 10.62
N LEU A 709 0.26 20.36 10.26
CA LEU A 709 0.18 20.87 8.89
C LEU A 709 1.55 21.26 8.31
N CYS A 710 2.62 21.23 9.09
CA CYS A 710 3.93 21.65 8.62
C CYS A 710 4.52 20.68 7.60
N ARG A 711 4.90 21.21 6.43
CA ARG A 711 5.52 20.48 5.32
C ARG A 711 6.75 21.23 4.83
N THR A 712 7.76 20.48 4.43
CA THR A 712 8.85 20.95 3.59
C THR A 712 8.68 20.33 2.20
N THR A 713 8.48 21.17 1.19
CA THR A 713 8.20 20.78 -0.20
C THR A 713 9.29 21.36 -1.09
N ILE A 714 10.12 20.51 -1.69
CA ILE A 714 11.33 20.95 -2.39
C ILE A 714 11.18 20.78 -3.91
N ASN A 715 10.86 21.87 -4.61
CA ASN A 715 10.97 21.95 -6.08
C ASN A 715 12.34 22.45 -6.52
N TYR A 716 12.90 21.89 -7.59
CA TYR A 716 14.25 22.21 -8.05
C TYR A 716 14.40 23.68 -8.44
N VAL A 717 13.53 24.18 -9.32
CA VAL A 717 13.62 25.56 -9.85
C VAL A 717 13.42 26.60 -8.74
N ALA A 718 12.52 26.34 -7.80
CA ALA A 718 12.20 27.28 -6.72
C ALA A 718 13.26 27.30 -5.60
N HIS A 719 13.88 26.15 -5.29
CA HIS A 719 14.67 26.01 -4.06
C HIS A 719 16.14 25.63 -4.30
N ILE A 720 16.45 24.84 -5.34
CA ILE A 720 17.82 24.37 -5.60
C ILE A 720 18.51 25.26 -6.63
N GLN A 721 17.88 25.56 -7.77
CA GLN A 721 18.44 26.42 -8.81
C GLN A 721 18.95 27.78 -8.27
N PRO A 722 18.23 28.48 -7.37
CA PRO A 722 18.68 29.77 -6.87
C PRO A 722 19.99 29.71 -6.06
N ILE A 723 20.34 28.55 -5.47
CA ILE A 723 21.60 28.37 -4.73
C ILE A 723 22.80 28.57 -5.66
N TRP A 724 22.69 28.13 -6.92
CA TRP A 724 23.73 28.26 -7.93
C TRP A 724 23.89 29.69 -8.45
N LEU A 725 22.80 30.47 -8.42
CA LEU A 725 22.76 31.84 -8.95
C LEU A 725 23.06 32.90 -7.89
N TYR A 726 23.10 32.52 -6.61
CA TYR A 726 23.28 33.45 -5.52
C TYR A 726 24.63 34.17 -5.61
N ASP A 727 24.61 35.50 -5.49
CA ASP A 727 25.80 36.37 -5.55
C ASP A 727 26.67 36.16 -4.29
N ARG A 728 27.87 35.64 -4.50
CA ARG A 728 28.89 35.41 -3.46
C ARG A 728 30.13 36.26 -3.69
N SER A 729 29.95 37.43 -4.31
CA SER A 729 31.01 38.41 -4.46
C SER A 729 31.36 39.07 -3.12
N VAL A 730 32.66 39.14 -2.83
CA VAL A 730 33.22 39.85 -1.68
C VAL A 730 33.81 41.14 -2.21
N ILE A 731 33.26 42.28 -1.79
CA ILE A 731 33.70 43.62 -2.21
C ILE A 731 34.45 44.28 -1.05
N ASP A 732 35.56 44.95 -1.35
CA ASP A 732 36.26 45.80 -0.40
C ASP A 732 35.35 46.98 0.00
N PRO A 733 34.97 47.12 1.29
CA PRO A 733 34.01 48.14 1.71
C PRO A 733 34.58 49.57 1.66
N ILE A 734 35.90 49.72 1.47
CA ILE A 734 36.61 51.01 1.41
C ILE A 734 36.87 51.41 -0.04
N THR A 735 37.39 50.49 -0.87
CA THR A 735 37.74 50.80 -2.26
C THR A 735 36.62 50.55 -3.25
N GLY A 736 35.68 49.66 -2.91
CA GLY A 736 34.64 49.18 -3.81
C GLY A 736 35.13 48.14 -4.83
N ASP A 737 36.37 47.65 -4.68
CA ASP A 737 36.94 46.64 -5.59
C ASP A 737 36.47 45.23 -5.23
N LEU A 738 36.28 44.38 -6.24
CA LEU A 738 36.00 42.96 -6.06
C LEU A 738 37.24 42.24 -5.51
N ILE A 739 37.10 41.62 -4.34
CA ILE A 739 38.15 40.82 -3.68
C ILE A 739 38.12 39.37 -4.19
N SER A 740 36.93 38.76 -4.22
CA SER A 740 36.70 37.41 -4.71
C SER A 740 35.26 37.25 -5.17
N ASP A 741 35.01 36.32 -6.08
CA ASP A 741 33.66 35.96 -6.53
C ASP A 741 33.51 34.44 -6.54
N ASP A 742 32.86 33.91 -5.50
CA ASP A 742 32.57 32.48 -5.37
C ASP A 742 31.17 32.12 -5.90
N THR A 743 30.52 33.01 -6.67
CA THR A 743 29.22 32.73 -7.31
C THR A 743 29.39 31.54 -8.26
N CYS A 744 28.57 30.49 -8.14
CA CYS A 744 28.82 29.25 -8.86
C CYS A 744 28.89 29.46 -10.38
N THR A 745 28.00 30.30 -10.93
CA THR A 745 27.95 30.61 -12.36
C THR A 745 29.12 31.46 -12.86
N SER A 746 29.96 32.03 -11.99
CA SER A 746 31.18 32.73 -12.43
C SER A 746 32.20 31.77 -13.06
N CYS A 747 32.21 30.51 -12.60
CA CYS A 747 33.08 29.43 -13.10
C CYS A 747 32.29 28.34 -13.85
N HIS A 748 31.02 28.12 -13.52
CA HIS A 748 30.17 27.05 -14.07
C HIS A 748 29.19 27.57 -15.13
N SER A 749 29.70 28.35 -16.09
CA SER A 749 28.95 28.86 -17.23
C SER A 749 29.83 28.96 -18.47
N ARG A 750 29.22 29.15 -19.65
CA ARG A 750 29.94 29.26 -20.94
C ARG A 750 30.58 30.63 -21.19
N ALA A 751 30.33 31.60 -20.33
CA ALA A 751 30.84 32.96 -20.46
C ALA A 751 31.35 33.46 -19.11
N ASP A 752 32.52 34.10 -19.11
CA ASP A 752 33.04 34.76 -17.91
C ASP A 752 32.29 36.07 -17.60
N ALA A 753 32.65 36.73 -16.50
CA ALA A 753 32.06 38.01 -16.10
C ALA A 753 32.18 39.14 -17.16
N ASN A 754 33.10 39.02 -18.12
CA ASN A 754 33.28 39.98 -19.22
C ASN A 754 32.55 39.54 -20.51
N GLY A 755 31.81 38.43 -20.47
CA GLY A 755 31.15 37.83 -21.63
C GLY A 755 32.10 37.07 -22.57
N ALA A 756 33.33 36.81 -22.16
CA ALA A 756 34.28 36.03 -22.95
C ALA A 756 33.98 34.53 -22.81
N VAL A 757 34.10 33.79 -23.91
CA VAL A 757 33.81 32.35 -23.93
C VAL A 757 34.78 31.58 -23.04
N GLN A 758 34.24 30.82 -22.09
CA GLN A 758 34.99 29.94 -21.20
C GLN A 758 34.41 28.52 -21.19
N VAL A 759 35.27 27.52 -20.96
CA VAL A 759 34.80 26.15 -20.72
C VAL A 759 34.33 26.09 -19.26
N PRO A 760 33.09 25.67 -18.98
CA PRO A 760 32.60 25.53 -17.62
C PRO A 760 33.53 24.65 -16.77
N ALA A 761 33.88 25.13 -15.57
CA ALA A 761 34.79 24.41 -14.70
C ALA A 761 34.25 23.01 -14.37
N GLY A 762 35.11 22.00 -14.47
CA GLY A 762 34.70 20.60 -14.28
C GLY A 762 33.78 20.04 -15.37
N GLN A 763 33.56 20.76 -16.48
CA GLN A 763 32.57 20.43 -17.52
C GLN A 763 31.15 20.36 -16.95
N ILE A 764 30.79 21.28 -16.05
CA ILE A 764 29.47 21.35 -15.44
C ILE A 764 28.96 22.79 -15.57
N GLU A 765 27.77 22.93 -16.16
CA GLU A 765 27.06 24.20 -16.25
C GLU A 765 25.95 24.29 -15.19
N LEU A 766 25.90 25.39 -14.44
CA LEU A 766 24.92 25.58 -13.35
C LEU A 766 23.94 26.72 -13.61
N VAL A 767 23.79 27.10 -14.89
CA VAL A 767 22.89 28.18 -15.32
C VAL A 767 21.43 27.73 -15.36
N ALA A 768 20.51 28.70 -15.29
CA ALA A 768 19.06 28.47 -15.29
C ALA A 768 18.43 28.51 -16.70
N ASP A 769 19.24 28.61 -17.76
CA ASP A 769 18.75 28.53 -19.13
C ASP A 769 18.06 27.18 -19.39
N GLN A 770 17.08 27.17 -20.29
CA GLN A 770 16.46 25.92 -20.78
C GLN A 770 17.54 25.03 -21.41
N SER A 771 17.56 23.75 -21.06
CA SER A 771 18.50 22.81 -21.66
C SER A 771 18.15 22.53 -23.12
N ALA A 772 19.15 22.66 -24.00
CA ALA A 772 19.02 22.26 -25.40
C ALA A 772 19.02 20.73 -25.59
N VAL A 773 19.42 19.97 -24.56
CA VAL A 773 19.47 18.50 -24.57
C VAL A 773 18.13 17.91 -24.11
N ASN A 774 17.48 18.54 -23.13
CA ASN A 774 16.14 18.20 -22.69
C ASN A 774 15.38 19.51 -22.41
N ALA A 775 14.35 19.78 -23.21
CA ALA A 775 13.62 21.04 -23.13
C ALA A 775 12.67 21.13 -21.93
N ASP A 776 12.53 20.09 -21.12
CA ASP A 776 11.68 20.07 -19.93
C ASP A 776 12.43 20.63 -18.71
N PHE A 777 13.76 20.63 -18.77
CA PHE A 777 14.64 20.99 -17.65
C PHE A 777 15.54 22.19 -17.95
N VAL A 778 15.96 22.87 -16.89
CA VAL A 778 17.09 23.81 -16.96
C VAL A 778 18.42 23.08 -17.09
N VAL A 779 19.43 23.73 -17.67
CA VAL A 779 20.76 23.17 -17.95
C VAL A 779 21.37 22.53 -16.70
N SER A 780 21.42 23.26 -15.59
CA SER A 780 21.94 22.79 -14.30
C SER A 780 21.37 21.46 -13.82
N PHE A 781 20.06 21.23 -13.97
CA PHE A 781 19.43 19.98 -13.54
C PHE A 781 19.94 18.81 -14.36
N VAL A 782 20.07 19.00 -15.68
CA VAL A 782 20.59 17.99 -16.60
C VAL A 782 22.05 17.67 -16.28
N GLU A 783 22.88 18.69 -16.12
CA GLU A 783 24.33 18.58 -15.87
C GLU A 783 24.66 17.86 -14.56
N LEU A 784 23.83 18.03 -13.52
CA LEU A 784 24.06 17.40 -12.23
C LEU A 784 23.85 15.88 -12.24
N PHE A 785 23.10 15.34 -13.21
CA PHE A 785 22.69 13.93 -13.25
C PHE A 785 23.02 13.18 -14.54
N ARG A 786 23.32 13.88 -15.63
CA ARG A 786 23.68 13.26 -16.92
C ARG A 786 25.11 13.61 -17.31
N GLN A 787 25.81 12.61 -17.79
CA GLN A 787 27.12 12.80 -18.42
C GLN A 787 26.90 13.28 -19.86
N ASP A 788 27.55 14.36 -20.25
CA ASP A 788 27.53 14.91 -21.59
C ASP A 788 28.91 14.82 -22.27
N GLN A 789 29.06 15.50 -23.41
CA GLN A 789 30.33 15.57 -24.12
C GLN A 789 31.15 16.74 -23.57
N ALA A 790 32.41 16.49 -23.22
CA ALA A 790 33.33 17.52 -22.76
C ALA A 790 33.45 18.64 -23.79
N LEU A 791 33.55 19.89 -23.35
CA LEU A 791 33.70 21.06 -24.21
C LEU A 791 35.15 21.53 -24.25
N VAL A 792 35.55 22.02 -25.43
CA VAL A 792 36.82 22.74 -25.65
C VAL A 792 36.58 24.06 -26.35
N ASN A 793 37.37 25.08 -25.98
CA ASN A 793 37.34 26.37 -26.67
C ASN A 793 38.19 26.29 -27.94
N ASN A 794 37.51 26.34 -29.10
CA ASN A 794 38.14 26.39 -30.41
C ASN A 794 37.98 27.79 -31.02
N ASN A 795 38.96 28.66 -30.78
CA ASN A 795 39.03 30.03 -31.31
C ASN A 795 37.82 30.92 -30.96
N GLY A 796 37.36 30.85 -29.71
CA GLY A 796 36.25 31.68 -29.21
C GLY A 796 34.86 31.06 -29.42
N VAL A 797 34.79 29.78 -29.80
CA VAL A 797 33.55 28.99 -29.88
C VAL A 797 33.74 27.71 -29.09
N LEU A 798 32.79 27.37 -28.23
CA LEU A 798 32.77 26.07 -27.56
C LEU A 798 32.27 25.01 -28.54
N ILE A 799 33.04 23.94 -28.67
CA ILE A 799 32.66 22.75 -29.44
C ILE A 799 32.86 21.52 -28.56
N GLY A 800 32.14 20.44 -28.88
CA GLY A 800 32.37 19.14 -28.26
C GLY A 800 33.79 18.64 -28.56
N ASP A 801 34.49 18.22 -27.52
CA ASP A 801 35.83 17.68 -27.58
C ASP A 801 35.81 16.29 -28.20
N THR A 802 36.79 16.04 -29.06
CA THR A 802 36.90 14.80 -29.81
C THR A 802 38.34 14.39 -29.95
N ILE A 803 38.61 13.10 -29.79
CA ILE A 803 39.91 12.52 -30.07
C ILE A 803 39.90 11.95 -31.48
N GLU A 804 40.87 12.36 -32.30
CA GLU A 804 41.14 11.74 -33.59
C GLU A 804 42.07 10.53 -33.42
N THR A 805 41.57 9.34 -33.78
CA THR A 805 42.40 8.14 -33.91
C THR A 805 42.72 7.91 -35.38
N ARG A 806 44.01 7.81 -35.71
CA ARG A 806 44.49 7.57 -37.07
C ARG A 806 44.94 6.13 -37.23
N THR A 807 44.46 5.46 -38.28
CA THR A 807 44.87 4.09 -38.64
C THR A 807 45.29 4.03 -40.11
N PRO A 808 46.25 3.18 -40.50
CA PRO A 808 46.65 3.08 -41.91
C PRO A 808 45.47 2.67 -42.80
N ALA A 809 45.26 3.38 -43.91
CA ALA A 809 44.26 2.99 -44.89
C ALA A 809 44.69 1.74 -45.66
N ILE A 810 43.73 0.91 -46.06
CA ILE A 810 44.01 -0.33 -46.80
C ILE A 810 43.95 -0.08 -48.32
N PRO A 811 44.81 -0.70 -49.15
CA PRO A 811 44.72 -0.55 -50.60
C PRO A 811 43.37 -1.04 -51.12
N ASP A 812 42.73 -0.28 -52.02
CA ASP A 812 41.49 -0.70 -52.68
C ASP A 812 41.79 -1.91 -53.59
N PRO A 813 41.24 -3.10 -53.31
CA PRO A 813 41.48 -4.28 -54.14
C PRO A 813 40.88 -4.15 -55.56
N ASN A 814 39.95 -3.22 -55.77
CA ASN A 814 39.27 -3.01 -57.05
C ASN A 814 39.85 -1.84 -57.85
N ASN A 815 40.60 -0.92 -57.22
CA ASN A 815 41.20 0.25 -57.87
C ASN A 815 42.69 0.41 -57.49
N PRO A 816 43.62 -0.10 -58.32
CA PRO A 816 45.05 -0.02 -58.04
C PRO A 816 45.52 1.44 -57.91
N GLY A 817 46.01 1.80 -56.72
CA GLY A 817 46.50 3.16 -56.40
C GLY A 817 45.56 4.00 -55.54
N GLN A 818 44.38 3.48 -55.17
CA GLN A 818 43.48 4.10 -54.18
C GLN A 818 43.53 3.34 -52.85
N PHE A 819 43.18 4.05 -51.76
CA PHE A 819 43.08 3.49 -50.42
C PHE A 819 41.64 3.60 -49.92
N LEU A 820 41.24 2.70 -49.03
CA LEU A 820 39.91 2.65 -48.41
C LEU A 820 40.06 2.61 -46.89
N CYS A 821 39.00 3.05 -46.20
CA CYS A 821 38.87 2.96 -44.77
C CYS A 821 37.87 1.89 -44.36
N ASN A 822 38.27 1.03 -43.43
CA ASN A 822 37.36 0.09 -42.79
C ASN A 822 36.37 0.82 -41.86
N GLN A 823 36.85 1.86 -41.16
CA GLN A 823 36.05 2.80 -40.36
C GLN A 823 36.69 4.20 -40.42
N GLY A 824 35.86 5.24 -40.30
CA GLY A 824 36.31 6.63 -40.37
C GLY A 824 36.43 7.19 -41.79
N ILE A 825 36.98 8.39 -41.88
CA ILE A 825 37.15 9.15 -43.13
C ILE A 825 38.60 9.05 -43.60
N LEU A 826 38.81 8.80 -44.90
CA LEU A 826 40.14 8.75 -45.49
C LEU A 826 40.75 10.16 -45.62
N ASP A 827 41.88 10.39 -44.96
CA ASP A 827 42.79 11.50 -45.23
C ASP A 827 43.64 11.15 -46.45
N THR A 828 43.29 11.72 -47.60
CA THR A 828 43.94 11.43 -48.89
C THR A 828 45.35 12.02 -49.00
N VAL A 829 45.78 12.85 -48.04
CA VAL A 829 47.13 13.41 -47.99
C VAL A 829 48.07 12.47 -47.23
N THR A 830 47.60 11.90 -46.11
CA THR A 830 48.42 11.00 -45.28
C THR A 830 48.19 9.51 -45.56
N ASN A 831 47.14 9.16 -46.32
CA ASN A 831 46.64 7.79 -46.52
C ASN A 831 46.31 7.07 -45.20
N GLU A 832 45.71 7.82 -44.27
CA GLU A 832 45.24 7.30 -42.98
C GLU A 832 43.72 7.46 -42.87
N CYS A 833 43.10 6.57 -42.13
CA CYS A 833 41.71 6.62 -41.74
C CYS A 833 41.59 7.33 -40.40
N VAL A 834 40.87 8.45 -40.41
CA VAL A 834 40.60 9.28 -39.23
C VAL A 834 39.24 8.88 -38.67
N VAL A 835 39.23 8.40 -37.43
CA VAL A 835 38.02 8.18 -36.64
C VAL A 835 37.98 9.21 -35.53
N THR A 836 36.89 9.97 -35.48
CA THR A 836 36.67 10.99 -34.44
C THR A 836 35.74 10.42 -33.38
N THR A 837 36.22 10.29 -32.14
CA THR A 837 35.42 9.81 -31.00
C THR A 837 35.18 10.95 -30.01
N PRO A 838 33.94 11.19 -29.56
CA PRO A 838 33.64 12.16 -28.50
C PRO A 838 34.41 11.86 -27.21
N VAL A 839 34.90 12.91 -26.57
CA VAL A 839 35.42 12.84 -25.19
C VAL A 839 34.25 13.13 -24.25
N ASN A 840 33.97 12.21 -23.32
CA ASN A 840 32.93 12.43 -22.34
C ASN A 840 33.43 13.36 -21.22
N ALA A 841 32.54 14.20 -20.72
CA ALA A 841 32.76 14.94 -19.48
C ALA A 841 32.99 13.99 -18.28
N PRO A 842 33.46 14.46 -17.13
CA PRO A 842 33.47 13.66 -15.91
C PRO A 842 32.06 13.08 -15.60
N PRO A 843 31.96 11.96 -14.87
CA PRO A 843 30.67 11.44 -14.43
C PRO A 843 29.90 12.48 -13.61
N PRO A 844 28.55 12.46 -13.65
CA PRO A 844 27.72 13.43 -12.94
C PRO A 844 28.02 13.41 -11.43
N PRO A 845 28.04 14.60 -10.78
CA PRO A 845 28.46 14.72 -9.39
C PRO A 845 27.40 14.23 -8.38
N MET A 846 26.13 14.14 -8.80
CA MET A 846 25.00 13.80 -7.94
C MET A 846 24.29 12.51 -8.37
N ARG A 847 23.62 11.87 -7.42
CA ARG A 847 22.83 10.65 -7.64
C ARG A 847 21.43 10.81 -7.07
N VAL A 848 20.44 10.58 -7.94
CA VAL A 848 19.04 10.53 -7.57
C VAL A 848 18.83 9.51 -6.44
N GLY A 849 18.10 9.91 -5.40
CA GLY A 849 17.69 9.05 -4.30
C GLY A 849 18.75 8.80 -3.22
N SER A 850 19.94 9.44 -3.29
CA SER A 850 20.98 9.29 -2.26
C SER A 850 21.99 10.44 -2.22
N ALA A 851 21.84 11.31 -1.22
CA ALA A 851 22.84 12.32 -0.88
C ALA A 851 24.17 11.67 -0.48
N ARG A 852 24.10 10.58 0.29
CA ARG A 852 25.29 9.86 0.78
C ARG A 852 26.15 9.25 -0.34
N ASN A 853 25.54 8.82 -1.45
CA ASN A 853 26.26 8.32 -2.62
C ASN A 853 26.68 9.43 -3.60
N SER A 854 26.31 10.69 -3.34
CA SER A 854 26.72 11.88 -4.10
C SER A 854 28.04 12.44 -3.58
N THR A 855 29.01 11.56 -3.29
CA THR A 855 30.29 11.91 -2.66
C THR A 855 31.15 12.82 -3.53
N ALA A 856 31.06 12.70 -4.85
CA ALA A 856 31.75 13.58 -5.79
C ALA A 856 31.34 15.05 -5.60
N PHE A 857 30.06 15.32 -5.29
CA PHE A 857 29.57 16.65 -4.94
C PHE A 857 29.98 17.06 -3.52
N PHE A 858 29.56 16.29 -2.50
CA PHE A 858 29.72 16.72 -1.09
C PHE A 858 31.18 16.84 -0.64
N ASN A 859 32.10 16.03 -1.20
CA ASN A 859 33.53 16.13 -0.85
C ASN A 859 34.18 17.43 -1.33
N LEU A 860 33.58 18.16 -2.28
CA LEU A 860 34.09 19.46 -2.71
C LEU A 860 33.93 20.51 -1.61
N PHE A 861 32.85 20.43 -0.83
CA PHE A 861 32.50 21.39 0.22
C PHE A 861 32.98 20.96 1.61
N ALA A 862 33.35 19.69 1.77
CA ALA A 862 33.97 19.18 2.99
C ALA A 862 35.31 19.86 3.31
N ALA A 863 35.79 19.71 4.54
CA ALA A 863 37.08 20.24 4.96
C ALA A 863 38.23 19.73 4.07
N GLY A 864 39.03 20.65 3.52
CA GLY A 864 40.10 20.37 2.55
C GLY A 864 39.64 20.26 1.10
N GLY A 865 38.33 20.33 0.83
CA GLY A 865 37.76 20.34 -0.52
C GLY A 865 37.99 21.67 -1.24
N SER A 866 37.92 21.64 -2.58
CA SER A 866 38.17 22.83 -3.42
C SER A 866 37.11 23.93 -3.29
N HIS A 867 35.96 23.61 -2.71
CA HIS A 867 34.82 24.50 -2.49
C HIS A 867 34.47 24.66 -1.00
N GLN A 868 35.40 24.31 -0.10
CA GLN A 868 35.17 24.44 1.34
C GLN A 868 34.66 25.84 1.71
N GLY A 869 33.52 25.92 2.39
CA GLY A 869 32.91 27.17 2.86
C GLY A 869 32.18 28.00 1.80
N ARG A 870 32.03 27.49 0.56
CA ARG A 870 31.29 28.19 -0.51
C ARG A 870 29.77 28.01 -0.46
N LEU A 871 29.30 26.94 0.18
CA LEU A 871 27.90 26.72 0.52
C LEU A 871 27.75 26.69 2.04
N SER A 872 26.64 27.22 2.54
CA SER A 872 26.29 27.13 3.96
C SER A 872 25.82 25.72 4.33
N ASP A 873 25.84 25.39 5.62
CA ASP A 873 25.32 24.11 6.10
C ASP A 873 23.82 23.94 5.78
N ALA A 874 23.05 25.04 5.79
CA ALA A 874 21.63 25.03 5.42
C ALA A 874 21.42 24.72 3.93
N GLU A 875 22.25 25.27 3.04
CA GLU A 875 22.22 24.96 1.61
C GLU A 875 22.61 23.50 1.35
N LEU A 876 23.65 23.00 2.02
CA LEU A 876 24.07 21.60 1.91
C LEU A 876 23.03 20.62 2.45
N LYS A 877 22.35 20.98 3.56
CA LYS A 877 21.18 20.25 4.09
C LYS A 877 20.08 20.16 3.04
N LEU A 878 19.66 21.29 2.48
CA LEU A 878 18.57 21.35 1.50
C LEU A 878 18.85 20.47 0.26
N ILE A 879 20.08 20.52 -0.25
CA ILE A 879 20.50 19.66 -1.38
C ILE A 879 20.48 18.18 -0.97
N ALA A 880 20.96 17.84 0.23
CA ALA A 880 20.94 16.47 0.72
C ALA A 880 19.51 15.92 0.88
N GLU A 881 18.60 16.74 1.42
CA GLU A 881 17.19 16.41 1.56
C GLU A 881 16.55 16.08 0.22
N TRP A 882 16.69 17.00 -0.74
CA TRP A 882 16.19 16.85 -2.10
C TRP A 882 16.73 15.59 -2.79
N LEU A 883 18.03 15.32 -2.69
CA LEU A 883 18.62 14.11 -3.27
C LEU A 883 18.06 12.83 -2.63
N ASP A 884 17.92 12.79 -1.30
CA ASP A 884 17.47 11.60 -0.57
C ASP A 884 16.00 11.23 -0.82
N ILE A 885 15.14 12.22 -1.12
CA ILE A 885 13.72 12.01 -1.47
C ILE A 885 13.48 11.79 -2.97
N GLY A 886 14.54 11.65 -3.77
CA GLY A 886 14.43 11.27 -5.18
C GLY A 886 14.68 12.39 -6.18
N ALA A 887 15.22 13.54 -5.75
CA ALA A 887 15.64 14.63 -6.62
C ALA A 887 14.57 15.07 -7.65
N GLN A 888 13.29 15.08 -7.22
CA GLN A 888 12.17 15.42 -8.08
C GLN A 888 12.33 16.86 -8.60
N TYR A 889 11.85 17.12 -9.82
CA TYR A 889 11.87 18.47 -10.38
C TYR A 889 10.81 19.34 -9.70
N TYR A 890 9.63 18.76 -9.45
CA TYR A 890 8.58 19.25 -8.56
C TYR A 890 8.17 18.15 -7.57
N ASN A 891 8.01 18.50 -6.29
CA ASN A 891 7.40 17.64 -5.26
C ASN A 891 5.94 18.03 -4.97
N ASN A 892 5.40 19.00 -5.70
CA ASN A 892 4.01 19.41 -5.65
C ASN A 892 3.44 19.42 -7.08
N PRO A 893 2.43 18.58 -7.39
CA PRO A 893 1.90 18.51 -8.74
C PRO A 893 1.35 19.87 -9.20
N PHE A 894 0.67 20.61 -8.32
CA PHE A 894 0.08 21.92 -8.64
C PHE A 894 1.09 23.07 -8.83
N GLU A 895 2.39 22.81 -8.70
CA GLU A 895 3.46 23.75 -9.03
C GLU A 895 4.24 23.34 -10.28
N ALA A 896 3.98 22.15 -10.82
CA ALA A 896 4.44 21.78 -12.16
C ALA A 896 3.71 22.61 -13.21
N PRO A 897 4.29 22.86 -14.39
CA PRO A 897 3.54 23.45 -15.50
C PRO A 897 2.39 22.54 -15.93
N GLU A 898 1.21 23.13 -16.15
CA GLU A 898 0.05 22.46 -16.76
C GLU A 898 0.33 22.18 -18.25
N ASP A 899 -0.09 21.01 -18.74
CA ASP A 899 0.19 20.52 -20.10
C ASP A 899 -0.69 21.13 -21.22
#